data_AF-A0A3B9AL46-F1
#
_entry.id   AF-A0A3B9AL46-F1
#
_cell.length_a   1.000
_cell.length_b   1.000
_cell.length_c   1.000
_cell.angle_alpha   90.00
_cell.angle_beta   90.00
_cell.angle_gamma   90.00
#
_symmetry.space_group_name_H-M   'P 1'
#
loop_
_entity.id
_entity.type
_entity.pdbx_description
1 polymer ?
#
loop_
_entity_poly.entity_id
_entity_poly.type
_entity_poly.pdbx_seq_one_letter_code
_entity_poly.pdbx_strand_id
1 'polypeptide(L)'
;MSKKKQTPSGSSPKPAKTAAAPAQPWHLQNWFMLTAGGLLAAILAAFGGAFAHDFVSWDDHVYVYENPMVLNATGANFKAFATQVVSLNYHPLTMWSLWLNSAMFGTGAKSFIVVNVLLHWGSASLLCWLVWLLTDRKYRSVAIFTALLFAIHPLRAESVVWVSERKDVLYVFFFLAGLISYWQYLNTQHKSKLWMAIVWMLLSCLSKGVAVVFPLVCMLLDYWKGRKFDASWIVEKLPMFALSLLFGLIALNVQKGGDFYGMLTLPGDKTKALSSVFGFDKKILFAGYGYMMYFVKTLLPLRLCTFYPYPTEVGLKGPEFIGGAIFFLATIGLAIWSMRKTRVFAFGFGWILATVLLVLQFISVGVVIMADRYFYLPSAGLFFMLTYAVEVYVLQNKPGLRNAWWGVLALFAAWCLWLSKTQTATWKNSETLWQQVLKYYPLEDQAMESLANWYGKENRVPEAEQMLERAIADGCTRPNVYSALANCIAIKASTAKDSSSQRSLRDRAFSLYDQSIALNPGNADTYFNRAFTALLVNPERTLADLDTAIALAPHKALQFKQMKGTAYNNLKRYAEAEKILNEVIATQEKQSRRTPEENQRYSDAYLERAVSRFNNGNQAGGLADAEKSVSIMPQNQRAAGLLARMKAAMGR
;
A
#
# COMPACT_ATOMS: atom_id res chain seq x y z
N MET A 1 12.15 86.45 -59.71
CA MET A 1 13.20 85.43 -59.52
C MET A 1 13.33 85.10 -58.04
N SER A 2 13.34 83.80 -57.73
CA SER A 2 13.29 83.17 -56.40
C SER A 2 14.46 83.51 -55.47
N LYS A 3 14.18 83.82 -54.20
CA LYS A 3 15.06 83.47 -53.06
C LYS A 3 14.20 83.03 -51.86
N LYS A 4 14.04 81.71 -51.72
CA LYS A 4 13.54 81.03 -50.51
C LYS A 4 14.46 81.34 -49.32
N LYS A 5 13.90 81.88 -48.23
CA LYS A 5 14.53 81.88 -46.90
C LYS A 5 14.23 80.54 -46.21
N GLN A 6 15.26 79.81 -45.82
CA GLN A 6 15.19 78.63 -44.95
C GLN A 6 14.86 79.06 -43.53
N THR A 7 13.85 78.44 -42.92
CA THR A 7 13.65 78.39 -41.46
C THR A 7 14.30 77.12 -40.91
N PRO A 8 14.91 77.15 -39.71
CA PRO A 8 15.57 75.98 -39.14
C PRO A 8 14.54 74.97 -38.61
N SER A 9 14.74 73.70 -38.93
CA SER A 9 13.98 72.58 -38.36
C SER A 9 14.25 72.45 -36.86
N GLY A 10 13.22 72.63 -36.04
CA GLY A 10 13.26 72.29 -34.62
C GLY A 10 13.53 70.80 -34.44
N SER A 11 14.61 70.46 -33.73
CA SER A 11 14.90 69.10 -33.29
C SER A 11 13.83 68.64 -32.30
N SER A 12 13.14 67.56 -32.64
CA SER A 12 12.26 66.83 -31.72
C SER A 12 13.05 66.30 -30.51
N PRO A 13 12.52 66.36 -29.28
CA PRO A 13 13.20 65.81 -28.11
C PRO A 13 13.35 64.29 -28.27
N LYS A 14 14.57 63.78 -28.14
CA LYS A 14 14.81 62.33 -28.07
C LYS A 14 14.01 61.74 -26.90
N PRO A 15 13.30 60.61 -27.09
CA PRO A 15 12.62 59.95 -25.99
C PRO A 15 13.67 59.56 -24.94
N ALA A 16 13.45 60.02 -23.70
CA ALA A 16 14.26 59.62 -22.57
C ALA A 16 14.26 58.09 -22.49
N LYS A 17 15.45 57.48 -22.54
CA LYS A 17 15.63 56.05 -22.30
C LYS A 17 15.09 55.76 -20.90
N THR A 18 13.91 55.14 -20.81
CA THR A 18 13.41 54.55 -19.57
C THR A 18 14.49 53.60 -19.06
N ALA A 19 15.08 53.92 -17.91
CA ALA A 19 16.05 53.05 -17.26
C ALA A 19 15.40 51.66 -17.09
N ALA A 20 16.03 50.63 -17.66
CA ALA A 20 15.56 49.26 -17.52
C ALA A 20 15.46 48.94 -16.03
N ALA A 21 14.30 48.45 -15.59
CA ALA A 21 14.11 48.04 -14.21
C ALA A 21 15.21 47.05 -13.80
N PRO A 22 15.82 47.20 -12.61
CA PRO A 22 16.90 46.33 -12.18
C PRO A 22 16.43 44.87 -12.23
N ALA A 23 17.20 44.01 -12.90
CA ALA A 23 16.90 42.59 -13.00
C ALA A 23 16.76 42.02 -11.58
N GLN A 24 15.65 41.30 -11.32
CA GLN A 24 15.46 40.69 -10.01
C GLN A 24 16.64 39.75 -9.69
N PRO A 25 17.12 39.72 -8.43
CA PRO A 25 18.14 38.78 -7.99
C PRO A 25 17.86 37.33 -8.44
N TRP A 26 18.91 36.60 -8.83
CA TRP A 26 18.80 35.23 -9.37
C TRP A 26 17.96 34.29 -8.50
N HIS A 27 18.09 34.40 -7.17
CA HIS A 27 17.35 33.56 -6.23
C HIS A 27 15.85 33.85 -6.20
N LEU A 28 15.42 35.09 -6.53
CA LEU A 28 13.99 35.44 -6.66
C LEU A 28 13.42 34.98 -8.00
N GLN A 29 14.24 34.91 -9.05
CA GLN A 29 13.86 34.35 -10.34
C GLN A 29 13.72 32.83 -10.29
N ASN A 30 14.66 32.16 -9.60
CA ASN A 30 14.74 30.69 -9.51
C ASN A 30 14.21 30.12 -8.18
N TRP A 31 13.38 30.89 -7.47
CA TRP A 31 12.88 30.52 -6.14
C TRP A 31 12.20 29.14 -6.12
N PHE A 32 11.50 28.77 -7.20
CA PHE A 32 10.82 27.49 -7.29
C PHE A 32 11.81 26.32 -7.36
N MET A 33 12.89 26.44 -8.14
CA MET A 33 13.94 25.42 -8.22
C MET A 33 14.66 25.27 -6.88
N LEU A 34 14.96 26.39 -6.22
CA LEU A 34 15.54 26.40 -4.87
C LEU A 34 14.60 25.73 -3.85
N THR A 35 13.30 26.03 -3.94
CA THR A 35 12.29 25.41 -3.07
C THR A 35 12.19 23.91 -3.33
N ALA A 36 12.15 23.48 -4.59
CA ALA A 36 12.13 22.07 -4.95
C ALA A 36 13.39 21.34 -4.44
N GLY A 37 14.58 21.94 -4.58
CA GLY A 37 15.81 21.41 -4.01
C GLY A 37 15.79 21.34 -2.47
N GLY A 38 15.27 22.38 -1.81
CA GLY A 38 15.09 22.41 -0.36
C GLY A 38 14.08 21.38 0.15
N LEU A 39 12.98 21.16 -0.58
CA LEU A 39 12.01 20.10 -0.29
C LEU A 39 12.66 18.72 -0.40
N LEU A 40 13.47 18.47 -1.43
CA LEU A 40 14.20 17.20 -1.55
C LEU A 40 15.13 16.98 -0.35
N ALA A 41 15.91 18.00 0.04
CA ALA A 41 16.79 17.91 1.20
C ALA A 41 16.01 17.62 2.49
N ALA A 42 14.86 18.29 2.69
CA ALA A 42 14.01 18.09 3.86
C ALA A 42 13.37 16.69 3.89
N ILE A 43 12.91 16.19 2.73
CA ILE A 43 12.37 14.82 2.59
C ILE A 43 13.46 13.78 2.86
N LEU A 44 14.67 13.96 2.33
CA LEU A 44 15.80 13.07 2.60
C LEU A 44 16.19 13.11 4.09
N ALA A 45 16.11 14.28 4.73
CA ALA A 45 16.32 14.38 6.18
C ALA A 45 15.24 13.64 6.97
N ALA A 46 13.98 13.65 6.51
CA ALA A 46 12.85 13.00 7.19
C ALA A 46 12.84 11.47 7.00
N PHE A 47 13.02 11.00 5.76
CA PHE A 47 12.76 9.62 5.34
C PHE A 47 13.98 8.89 4.77
N GLY A 48 15.13 9.55 4.56
CA GLY A 48 16.30 8.96 3.91
C GLY A 48 16.91 7.77 4.66
N GLY A 49 16.68 7.67 5.98
CA GLY A 49 17.04 6.49 6.77
C GLY A 49 16.35 5.20 6.29
N ALA A 50 15.18 5.34 5.65
CA ALA A 50 14.42 4.21 5.11
C ALA A 50 15.14 3.45 3.98
N PHE A 51 16.16 4.04 3.36
CA PHE A 51 16.92 3.36 2.31
C PHE A 51 17.72 2.15 2.81
N ALA A 52 17.85 1.98 4.12
CA ALA A 52 18.45 0.82 4.76
C ALA A 52 17.42 -0.16 5.37
N HIS A 53 16.12 0.03 5.06
CA HIS A 53 15.05 -0.81 5.60
C HIS A 53 14.73 -1.99 4.70
N ASP A 54 14.10 -3.00 5.29
CA ASP A 54 13.63 -4.21 4.63
C ASP A 54 12.16 -4.08 4.22
N PHE A 55 11.66 -5.07 3.49
CA PHE A 55 10.22 -5.20 3.25
C PHE A 55 9.47 -5.55 4.54
N VAL A 56 8.18 -5.20 4.59
CA VAL A 56 7.32 -5.49 5.75
C VAL A 56 6.17 -6.44 5.39
N SER A 57 5.81 -7.29 6.35
CA SER A 57 4.76 -8.33 6.19
C SER A 57 3.32 -7.81 6.24
N TRP A 58 3.09 -6.51 6.03
CA TRP A 58 1.72 -5.98 5.89
C TRP A 58 1.09 -6.48 4.59
N ASP A 59 1.68 -6.13 3.44
CA ASP A 59 1.29 -6.63 2.12
C ASP A 59 2.42 -6.58 1.07
N ASP A 60 3.66 -6.23 1.45
CA ASP A 60 4.79 -6.16 0.49
C ASP A 60 5.09 -7.53 -0.14
N HIS A 61 4.77 -8.63 0.56
CA HIS A 61 4.84 -9.98 0.01
C HIS A 61 3.92 -10.13 -1.21
N VAL A 62 2.66 -9.69 -1.08
CA VAL A 62 1.63 -9.81 -2.13
C VAL A 62 1.98 -8.92 -3.33
N TYR A 63 2.50 -7.73 -3.07
CA TYR A 63 2.78 -6.74 -4.11
C TYR A 63 4.12 -6.91 -4.79
N VAL A 64 5.16 -7.35 -4.07
CA VAL A 64 6.54 -7.28 -4.56
C VAL A 64 7.31 -8.57 -4.31
N TYR A 65 7.74 -8.85 -3.08
CA TYR A 65 8.84 -9.80 -2.87
C TYR A 65 8.43 -11.28 -2.88
N GLU A 66 7.13 -11.60 -2.87
CA GLU A 66 6.60 -12.94 -3.18
C GLU A 66 5.75 -12.91 -4.46
N ASN A 67 5.77 -11.81 -5.24
CA ASN A 67 4.99 -11.66 -6.46
C ASN A 67 5.85 -11.94 -7.71
N PRO A 68 5.76 -13.14 -8.32
CA PRO A 68 6.57 -13.50 -9.47
C PRO A 68 6.28 -12.64 -10.69
N MET A 69 5.10 -12.01 -10.80
CA MET A 69 4.79 -11.14 -11.93
C MET A 69 5.56 -9.82 -11.88
N VAL A 70 5.91 -9.33 -10.68
CA VAL A 70 6.74 -8.14 -10.47
C VAL A 70 8.23 -8.49 -10.53
N LEU A 71 8.62 -9.62 -9.93
CA LEU A 71 10.03 -10.02 -9.89
C LEU A 71 10.55 -10.53 -11.25
N ASN A 72 9.69 -11.12 -12.07
CA ASN A 72 10.05 -11.57 -13.42
C ASN A 72 9.55 -10.57 -14.47
N ALA A 73 10.38 -9.61 -14.86
CA ALA A 73 9.98 -8.58 -15.81
C ALA A 73 9.82 -9.10 -17.25
N THR A 74 8.65 -9.63 -17.60
CA THR A 74 8.31 -10.12 -18.95
C THR A 74 7.19 -9.31 -19.60
N GLY A 75 7.14 -9.30 -20.93
CA GLY A 75 6.05 -8.65 -21.68
C GLY A 75 4.67 -9.30 -21.43
N ALA A 76 4.62 -10.57 -21.05
CA ALA A 76 3.39 -11.24 -20.66
C ALA A 76 2.86 -10.69 -19.32
N ASN A 77 3.73 -10.51 -18.33
CA ASN A 77 3.37 -9.94 -17.03
C ASN A 77 2.91 -8.48 -17.19
N PHE A 78 3.60 -7.69 -18.03
CA PHE A 78 3.15 -6.34 -18.38
C PHE A 78 1.71 -6.33 -18.91
N LYS A 79 1.36 -7.22 -19.85
CA LYS A 79 -0.02 -7.31 -20.38
C LYS A 79 -1.02 -7.76 -19.30
N ALA A 80 -0.64 -8.73 -18.47
CA ALA A 80 -1.51 -9.28 -17.44
C ALA A 80 -1.92 -8.24 -16.38
N PHE A 81 -1.04 -7.32 -16.02
CA PHE A 81 -1.36 -6.24 -15.08
C PHE A 81 -2.49 -5.32 -15.55
N ALA A 82 -2.83 -5.30 -16.85
CA ALA A 82 -3.95 -4.52 -17.37
C ALA A 82 -5.31 -4.97 -16.80
N THR A 83 -5.44 -6.24 -16.40
CA THR A 83 -6.71 -6.81 -15.92
C THR A 83 -6.58 -7.43 -14.52
N GLN A 84 -5.37 -7.56 -13.99
CA GLN A 84 -5.13 -8.21 -12.71
C GLN A 84 -5.60 -7.35 -11.52
N VAL A 85 -6.33 -7.97 -10.61
CA VAL A 85 -6.59 -7.46 -9.27
C VAL A 85 -5.49 -7.95 -8.33
N VAL A 86 -4.99 -7.06 -7.46
CA VAL A 86 -4.00 -7.41 -6.44
C VAL A 86 -4.50 -6.92 -5.08
N SER A 87 -4.57 -7.83 -4.11
CA SER A 87 -5.07 -7.53 -2.76
C SER A 87 -6.41 -6.77 -2.74
N LEU A 88 -7.38 -7.22 -3.54
CA LEU A 88 -8.71 -6.60 -3.70
C LEU A 88 -8.67 -5.12 -4.17
N ASN A 89 -7.64 -4.75 -4.92
CA ASN A 89 -7.54 -3.46 -5.57
C ASN A 89 -7.28 -3.63 -7.06
N TYR A 90 -7.93 -2.79 -7.88
CA TYR A 90 -7.61 -2.61 -9.29
C TYR A 90 -6.83 -1.30 -9.46
N HIS A 91 -5.53 -1.42 -9.72
CA HIS A 91 -4.60 -0.29 -9.83
C HIS A 91 -3.40 -0.63 -10.73
N PRO A 92 -3.66 -0.85 -12.04
CA PRO A 92 -2.67 -1.37 -12.99
C PRO A 92 -1.44 -0.48 -13.11
N LEU A 93 -1.57 0.85 -13.00
CA LEU A 93 -0.43 1.76 -13.12
C LEU A 93 0.55 1.61 -11.95
N THR A 94 0.04 1.29 -10.77
CA THR A 94 0.90 0.95 -9.61
C THR A 94 1.67 -0.33 -9.89
N MET A 95 1.01 -1.38 -10.40
CA MET A 95 1.67 -2.65 -10.68
C MET A 95 2.70 -2.53 -11.80
N TRP A 96 2.39 -1.79 -12.87
CA TRP A 96 3.36 -1.46 -13.91
C TRP A 96 4.55 -0.67 -13.37
N SER A 97 4.32 0.27 -12.45
CA SER A 97 5.41 1.02 -11.82
C SER A 97 6.31 0.12 -10.98
N LEU A 98 5.75 -0.81 -10.20
CA LEU A 98 6.54 -1.78 -9.42
C LEU A 98 7.30 -2.75 -10.33
N TRP A 99 6.66 -3.26 -11.38
CA TRP A 99 7.27 -4.10 -12.40
C TRP A 99 8.46 -3.41 -13.08
N LEU A 100 8.27 -2.15 -13.52
CA LEU A 100 9.32 -1.37 -14.17
C LEU A 100 10.47 -1.08 -13.20
N ASN A 101 10.14 -0.76 -11.94
CA ASN A 101 11.14 -0.53 -10.89
C ASN A 101 12.01 -1.78 -10.68
N SER A 102 11.38 -2.94 -10.56
CA SER A 102 12.07 -4.24 -10.41
C SER A 102 13.01 -4.49 -11.59
N ALA A 103 12.53 -4.26 -12.82
CA ALA A 103 13.29 -4.45 -14.05
C ALA A 103 14.51 -3.53 -14.19
N MET A 104 14.39 -2.27 -13.79
CA MET A 104 15.42 -1.24 -14.02
C MET A 104 16.39 -1.06 -12.85
N PHE A 105 15.91 -1.24 -11.61
CA PHE A 105 16.62 -0.82 -10.40
C PHE A 105 16.76 -1.96 -9.36
N GLY A 106 16.36 -3.19 -9.71
CA GLY A 106 16.48 -4.37 -8.87
C GLY A 106 15.31 -4.60 -7.90
N THR A 107 15.34 -5.76 -7.24
CA THR A 107 14.23 -6.32 -6.46
C THR A 107 14.31 -6.06 -4.95
N GLY A 108 15.34 -5.37 -4.46
CA GLY A 108 15.50 -5.06 -3.03
C GLY A 108 14.64 -3.87 -2.58
N ALA A 109 14.22 -3.87 -1.31
CA ALA A 109 13.33 -2.86 -0.72
C ALA A 109 13.80 -1.41 -0.95
N LYS A 110 15.10 -1.15 -0.73
CA LYS A 110 15.75 0.15 -0.98
C LYS A 110 15.37 0.75 -2.32
N SER A 111 15.38 -0.06 -3.39
CA SER A 111 15.10 0.38 -4.75
C SER A 111 13.70 0.99 -4.86
N PHE A 112 12.71 0.31 -4.31
CA PHE A 112 11.32 0.76 -4.33
C PHE A 112 11.11 1.99 -3.45
N ILE A 113 11.71 2.01 -2.25
CA ILE A 113 11.62 3.15 -1.32
C ILE A 113 12.19 4.42 -1.95
N VAL A 114 13.32 4.35 -2.66
CA VAL A 114 13.91 5.49 -3.38
C VAL A 114 12.92 6.09 -4.37
N VAL A 115 12.28 5.26 -5.20
CA VAL A 115 11.31 5.78 -6.18
C VAL A 115 10.07 6.34 -5.46
N ASN A 116 9.64 5.79 -4.31
CA ASN A 116 8.53 6.38 -3.52
C ASN A 116 8.89 7.79 -3.03
N VAL A 117 10.10 7.94 -2.49
CA VAL A 117 10.65 9.24 -2.05
C VAL A 117 10.70 10.25 -3.19
N LEU A 118 11.14 9.84 -4.39
CA LEU A 118 11.18 10.72 -5.56
C LEU A 118 9.78 11.14 -6.03
N LEU A 119 8.79 10.24 -6.03
CA LEU A 119 7.40 10.59 -6.34
C LEU A 119 6.78 11.50 -5.28
N HIS A 120 7.11 11.30 -4.01
CA HIS A 120 6.69 12.18 -2.93
C HIS A 120 7.30 13.58 -3.08
N TRP A 121 8.60 13.68 -3.42
CA TRP A 121 9.24 14.95 -3.75
C TRP A 121 8.58 15.65 -4.94
N GLY A 122 8.28 14.91 -6.01
CA GLY A 122 7.51 15.41 -7.15
C GLY A 122 6.14 15.93 -6.73
N SER A 123 5.43 15.18 -5.88
CA SER A 123 4.12 15.57 -5.34
C SER A 123 4.19 16.86 -4.51
N ALA A 124 5.16 16.98 -3.60
CA ALA A 124 5.36 18.19 -2.80
C ALA A 124 5.72 19.41 -3.68
N SER A 125 6.53 19.19 -4.72
CA SER A 125 6.90 20.24 -5.68
C SER A 125 5.70 20.69 -6.52
N LEU A 126 4.87 19.75 -6.98
CA LEU A 126 3.61 20.06 -7.67
C LEU A 126 2.62 20.78 -6.74
N LEU A 127 2.54 20.40 -5.46
CA LEU A 127 1.70 21.09 -4.49
C LEU A 127 2.17 22.54 -4.28
N CYS A 128 3.49 22.76 -4.12
CA CYS A 128 4.06 24.10 -4.05
C CYS A 128 3.68 24.94 -5.27
N TRP A 129 3.79 24.35 -6.47
CA TRP A 129 3.43 25.02 -7.71
C TRP A 129 1.93 25.32 -7.79
N LEU A 130 1.08 24.37 -7.44
CA LEU A 130 -0.38 24.53 -7.40
C LEU A 130 -0.75 25.69 -6.47
N VAL A 131 -0.28 25.69 -5.23
CA VAL A 131 -0.58 26.75 -4.24
C VAL A 131 -0.07 28.11 -4.72
N TRP A 132 1.10 28.16 -5.36
CA TRP A 132 1.59 29.39 -5.99
C TRP A 132 0.64 29.92 -7.06
N LEU A 133 0.04 29.04 -7.87
CA LEU A 133 -0.96 29.42 -8.86
C LEU A 133 -2.31 29.79 -8.23
N LEU A 134 -2.76 29.09 -7.18
CA LEU A 134 -4.02 29.36 -6.48
C LEU A 134 -4.02 30.71 -5.76
N THR A 135 -2.83 31.19 -5.38
CA THR A 135 -2.64 32.49 -4.73
C THR A 135 -2.37 33.63 -5.70
N ASP A 136 -2.68 33.44 -7.00
CA ASP A 136 -2.39 34.37 -8.09
C ASP A 136 -0.93 34.86 -8.11
N ARG A 137 0.00 33.99 -7.69
CA ARG A 137 1.44 34.29 -7.62
C ARG A 137 1.77 35.45 -6.69
N LYS A 138 1.01 35.62 -5.60
CA LYS A 138 1.22 36.68 -4.60
C LYS A 138 1.95 36.20 -3.35
N TYR A 139 1.66 34.99 -2.88
CA TYR A 139 2.10 34.53 -1.55
C TYR A 139 3.06 33.34 -1.65
N ARG A 140 4.36 33.61 -1.84
CA ARG A 140 5.40 32.57 -1.90
C ARG A 140 5.51 31.80 -0.58
N SER A 141 5.37 32.49 0.56
CA SER A 141 5.40 31.88 1.90
C SER A 141 4.33 30.80 2.04
N VAL A 142 3.09 31.08 1.63
CA VAL A 142 1.97 30.12 1.66
C VAL A 142 2.30 28.87 0.84
N ALA A 143 2.84 29.04 -0.37
CA ALA A 143 3.24 27.92 -1.23
C ALA A 143 4.36 27.07 -0.61
N ILE A 144 5.44 27.72 -0.15
CA ILE A 144 6.60 27.05 0.44
C ILE A 144 6.20 26.31 1.72
N PHE A 145 5.50 26.96 2.65
CA PHE A 145 5.15 26.34 3.93
C PHE A 145 4.08 25.26 3.79
N THR A 146 3.09 25.42 2.89
CA THR A 146 2.12 24.36 2.61
C THR A 146 2.84 23.11 2.10
N ALA A 147 3.75 23.26 1.14
CA ALA A 147 4.49 22.15 0.58
C ALA A 147 5.48 21.54 1.56
N LEU A 148 6.19 22.35 2.34
CA LEU A 148 7.15 21.89 3.35
C LEU A 148 6.45 21.06 4.43
N LEU A 149 5.36 21.58 5.01
CA LEU A 149 4.60 20.85 6.03
C LEU A 149 4.02 19.56 5.46
N PHE A 150 3.46 19.59 4.24
CA PHE A 150 3.01 18.39 3.56
C PHE A 150 4.13 17.36 3.36
N ALA A 151 5.33 17.82 2.99
CA ALA A 151 6.47 16.99 2.64
C ALA A 151 7.13 16.31 3.84
N ILE A 152 7.18 16.95 5.01
CA ILE A 152 7.96 16.45 6.15
C ILE A 152 7.12 15.87 7.28
N HIS A 153 5.79 15.93 7.19
CA HIS A 153 4.91 15.53 8.28
C HIS A 153 5.04 14.02 8.60
N PRO A 154 5.02 13.59 9.89
CA PRO A 154 5.20 12.18 10.25
C PRO A 154 4.11 11.23 9.74
N LEU A 155 2.89 11.74 9.49
CA LEU A 155 1.82 11.00 8.81
C LEU A 155 2.17 10.55 7.38
N ARG A 156 3.29 11.03 6.80
CA ARG A 156 3.74 10.62 5.46
C ARG A 156 4.53 9.32 5.48
N ALA A 157 4.98 8.85 6.64
CA ALA A 157 5.82 7.65 6.73
C ALA A 157 5.16 6.43 6.05
N GLU A 158 3.87 6.20 6.28
CA GLU A 158 3.16 5.09 5.62
C GLU A 158 3.14 5.23 4.10
N SER A 159 2.86 6.43 3.56
CA SER A 159 2.76 6.62 2.11
C SER A 159 4.14 6.61 1.42
N VAL A 160 5.22 6.97 2.13
CA VAL A 160 6.55 7.15 1.56
C VAL A 160 7.46 5.93 1.77
N VAL A 161 7.46 5.36 2.97
CA VAL A 161 8.43 4.33 3.38
C VAL A 161 7.92 2.92 3.09
N TRP A 162 6.62 2.68 3.22
CA TRP A 162 6.03 1.39 2.89
C TRP A 162 6.02 1.18 1.37
N VAL A 163 6.65 0.10 0.90
CA VAL A 163 6.84 -0.14 -0.53
C VAL A 163 5.50 -0.25 -1.26
N SER A 164 4.55 -1.00 -0.72
CA SER A 164 3.23 -1.22 -1.35
C SER A 164 2.32 0.00 -1.38
N GLU A 165 2.64 1.08 -0.63
CA GLU A 165 1.98 2.38 -0.80
C GLU A 165 2.55 3.23 -1.94
N ARG A 166 3.29 2.61 -2.87
CA ARG A 166 3.54 3.16 -4.22
C ARG A 166 2.29 3.81 -4.83
N LYS A 167 1.13 3.18 -4.62
CA LYS A 167 -0.19 3.66 -5.06
C LYS A 167 -0.52 5.06 -4.54
N ASP A 168 -0.17 5.38 -3.29
CA ASP A 168 -0.41 6.69 -2.68
C ASP A 168 0.37 7.82 -3.35
N VAL A 169 1.68 7.65 -3.43
CA VAL A 169 2.56 8.67 -4.01
C VAL A 169 2.33 8.85 -5.51
N LEU A 170 1.98 7.78 -6.24
CA LEU A 170 1.61 7.87 -7.65
C LEU A 170 0.28 8.60 -7.86
N TYR A 171 -0.78 8.24 -7.13
CA TYR A 171 -2.07 8.87 -7.36
C TYR A 171 -1.99 10.36 -7.04
N VAL A 172 -1.36 10.76 -5.92
CA VAL A 172 -1.26 12.19 -5.56
C VAL A 172 -0.45 12.96 -6.59
N PHE A 173 0.63 12.39 -7.12
CA PHE A 173 1.43 13.03 -8.17
C PHE A 173 0.57 13.38 -9.39
N PHE A 174 -0.16 12.40 -9.94
CA PHE A 174 -1.02 12.62 -11.09
C PHE A 174 -2.25 13.48 -10.75
N PHE A 175 -2.81 13.35 -9.55
CA PHE A 175 -3.91 14.18 -9.08
C PHE A 175 -3.51 15.66 -9.08
N LEU A 176 -2.37 16.01 -8.48
CA LEU A 176 -1.88 17.39 -8.44
C LEU A 176 -1.52 17.93 -9.83
N ALA A 177 -0.90 17.12 -10.70
CA ALA A 177 -0.64 17.49 -12.10
C ALA A 177 -1.94 17.79 -12.87
N GLY A 178 -2.98 16.99 -12.63
CA GLY A 178 -4.32 17.19 -13.16
C GLY A 178 -4.95 18.51 -12.69
N LEU A 179 -4.86 18.81 -11.39
CA LEU A 179 -5.38 20.07 -10.84
C LEU A 179 -4.65 21.31 -11.36
N ILE A 180 -3.33 21.24 -11.55
CA ILE A 180 -2.56 22.32 -12.19
C ILE A 180 -3.06 22.53 -13.62
N SER A 181 -3.28 21.44 -14.37
CA SER A 181 -3.80 21.50 -15.74
C SER A 181 -5.21 22.09 -15.78
N TYR A 182 -6.07 21.70 -14.84
CA TYR A 182 -7.42 22.26 -14.71
C TYR A 182 -7.38 23.74 -14.34
N TRP A 183 -6.53 24.16 -13.40
CA TRP A 183 -6.36 25.58 -13.07
C TRP A 183 -5.85 26.41 -14.25
N GLN A 184 -4.92 25.86 -15.06
CA GLN A 184 -4.48 26.48 -16.30
C GLN A 184 -5.64 26.62 -17.31
N TYR A 185 -6.50 25.61 -17.41
CA TYR A 185 -7.73 25.71 -18.20
C TYR A 185 -8.63 26.84 -17.69
N LEU A 186 -8.86 26.95 -16.38
CA LEU A 186 -9.68 28.05 -15.82
C LEU A 186 -9.14 29.44 -16.19
N ASN A 187 -7.81 29.60 -16.26
CA ASN A 187 -7.18 30.88 -16.61
C ASN A 187 -7.15 31.18 -18.10
N THR A 188 -7.04 30.17 -18.96
CA THR A 188 -6.77 30.35 -20.40
C THR A 188 -7.93 29.94 -21.30
N GLN A 189 -8.88 29.17 -20.79
CA GLN A 189 -9.99 28.56 -21.53
C GLN A 189 -9.57 27.65 -22.70
N HIS A 190 -8.29 27.28 -22.80
CA HIS A 190 -7.81 26.34 -23.81
C HIS A 190 -8.21 24.90 -23.45
N LYS A 191 -9.08 24.29 -24.27
CA LYS A 191 -9.60 22.92 -24.07
C LYS A 191 -8.50 21.86 -23.97
N SER A 192 -7.32 22.08 -24.57
CA SER A 192 -6.18 21.16 -24.43
C SER A 192 -5.76 20.95 -22.96
N LYS A 193 -5.86 21.99 -22.13
CA LYS A 193 -5.55 21.93 -20.69
C LYS A 193 -6.60 21.14 -19.91
N LEU A 194 -7.86 21.21 -20.31
CA LEU A 194 -8.94 20.40 -19.75
C LEU A 194 -8.75 18.91 -20.10
N TRP A 195 -8.46 18.59 -21.36
CA TRP A 195 -8.17 17.22 -21.78
C TRP A 195 -6.93 16.66 -21.08
N MET A 196 -5.89 17.48 -20.92
CA MET A 196 -4.71 17.11 -20.14
C MET A 196 -5.06 16.81 -18.67
N ALA A 197 -5.96 17.59 -18.05
CA ALA A 197 -6.45 17.29 -16.71
C ALA A 197 -7.19 15.95 -16.63
N ILE A 198 -7.99 15.60 -17.64
CA ILE A 198 -8.70 14.31 -17.75
C ILE A 198 -7.70 13.16 -17.90
N VAL A 199 -6.65 13.31 -18.71
CA VAL A 199 -5.59 12.29 -18.85
C VAL A 199 -4.87 12.07 -17.52
N TRP A 200 -4.48 13.15 -16.83
CA TRP A 200 -3.86 13.04 -15.50
C TRP A 200 -4.80 12.40 -14.48
N MET A 201 -6.09 12.72 -14.51
CA MET A 201 -7.10 12.07 -13.67
C MET A 201 -7.17 10.57 -13.96
N LEU A 202 -7.18 10.15 -15.23
CA LEU A 202 -7.18 8.74 -15.59
C LEU A 202 -5.97 8.00 -15.02
N LEU A 203 -4.77 8.57 -15.16
CA LEU A 203 -3.55 8.00 -14.55
C LEU A 203 -3.64 7.94 -13.03
N SER A 204 -4.25 8.95 -12.39
CA SER A 204 -4.51 8.94 -10.96
C SER A 204 -5.46 7.80 -10.55
N CYS A 205 -6.57 7.58 -11.28
CA CYS A 205 -7.51 6.48 -11.03
C CYS A 205 -6.87 5.09 -11.25
N LEU A 206 -6.03 4.96 -12.28
CA LEU A 206 -5.27 3.73 -12.53
C LEU A 206 -4.18 3.48 -11.47
N SER A 207 -3.79 4.50 -10.70
CA SER A 207 -2.85 4.38 -9.58
C SER A 207 -3.55 3.97 -8.28
N LYS A 208 -4.70 4.59 -7.97
CA LYS A 208 -5.50 4.29 -6.78
C LYS A 208 -6.96 4.71 -6.97
N GLY A 209 -7.90 3.82 -6.64
CA GLY A 209 -9.34 4.05 -6.82
C GLY A 209 -9.92 5.25 -6.06
N VAL A 210 -9.23 5.75 -5.01
CA VAL A 210 -9.65 6.95 -4.25
C VAL A 210 -9.66 8.22 -5.12
N ALA A 211 -8.92 8.24 -6.23
CA ALA A 211 -8.83 9.38 -7.14
C ALA A 211 -10.17 9.79 -7.81
N VAL A 212 -11.23 8.98 -7.71
CA VAL A 212 -12.58 9.28 -8.22
C VAL A 212 -13.21 10.54 -7.62
N VAL A 213 -12.62 11.11 -6.56
CA VAL A 213 -13.03 12.40 -5.98
C VAL A 213 -12.53 13.62 -6.77
N PHE A 214 -11.68 13.42 -7.79
CA PHE A 214 -11.10 14.49 -8.62
C PHE A 214 -12.08 15.56 -9.13
N PRO A 215 -13.22 15.23 -9.76
CA PRO A 215 -14.17 16.25 -10.23
C PRO A 215 -14.75 17.11 -9.10
N LEU A 216 -14.90 16.56 -7.89
CA LEU A 216 -15.35 17.35 -6.72
C LEU A 216 -14.31 18.41 -6.35
N VAL A 217 -13.02 18.06 -6.41
CA VAL A 217 -11.94 19.01 -6.18
C VAL A 217 -11.85 20.05 -7.29
N CYS A 218 -12.10 19.68 -8.55
CA CYS A 218 -12.22 20.65 -9.65
C CYS A 218 -13.35 21.67 -9.40
N MET A 219 -14.51 21.23 -8.90
CA MET A 219 -15.60 22.17 -8.53
C MET A 219 -15.19 23.11 -7.39
N LEU A 220 -14.39 22.63 -6.42
CA LEU A 220 -13.82 23.49 -5.39
C LEU A 220 -12.84 24.52 -5.98
N LEU A 221 -12.12 24.18 -7.04
CA LEU A 221 -11.26 25.13 -7.76
C LEU A 221 -12.08 26.20 -8.51
N ASP A 222 -13.23 25.86 -9.11
CA ASP A 222 -14.14 26.85 -9.68
C ASP A 222 -14.65 27.83 -8.61
N TYR A 223 -15.04 27.29 -7.44
CA TYR A 223 -15.45 28.08 -6.28
C TYR A 223 -14.34 29.02 -5.80
N TRP A 224 -13.11 28.50 -5.64
CA TRP A 224 -11.96 29.29 -5.23
C TRP A 224 -11.66 30.42 -6.22
N LYS A 225 -11.66 30.11 -7.52
CA LYS A 225 -11.47 31.09 -8.61
C LYS A 225 -12.57 32.16 -8.60
N GLY A 226 -13.75 31.85 -8.08
CA GLY A 226 -14.89 32.76 -8.02
C GLY A 226 -15.70 32.80 -9.31
N ARG A 227 -15.71 31.70 -10.06
CA ARG A 227 -16.62 31.58 -11.21
C ARG A 227 -18.07 31.67 -10.71
N LYS A 228 -18.94 32.29 -11.51
CA LYS A 228 -20.38 32.24 -11.25
C LYS A 228 -20.87 30.81 -11.43
N PHE A 229 -21.81 30.37 -10.60
CA PHE A 229 -22.38 29.04 -10.69
C PHE A 229 -23.35 28.99 -11.88
N ASP A 230 -23.02 28.18 -12.89
CA ASP A 230 -23.82 27.96 -14.09
C ASP A 230 -23.66 26.50 -14.58
N ALA A 231 -24.29 26.13 -15.70
CA ALA A 231 -24.23 24.77 -16.23
C ALA A 231 -22.80 24.30 -16.57
N SER A 232 -21.86 25.23 -16.85
CA SER A 232 -20.47 24.88 -17.19
C SER A 232 -19.74 24.19 -16.02
N TRP A 233 -20.16 24.45 -14.78
CA TRP A 233 -19.60 23.79 -13.60
C TRP A 233 -19.72 22.27 -13.66
N ILE A 234 -20.79 21.76 -14.29
CA ILE A 234 -21.06 20.32 -14.40
C ILE A 234 -20.68 19.82 -15.78
N VAL A 235 -21.08 20.52 -16.85
CA VAL A 235 -20.92 20.06 -18.24
C VAL A 235 -19.45 19.85 -18.61
N GLU A 236 -18.55 20.76 -18.23
CA GLU A 236 -17.10 20.63 -18.49
C GLU A 236 -16.49 19.40 -17.80
N LYS A 237 -17.12 18.91 -16.73
CA LYS A 237 -16.63 17.84 -15.86
C LYS A 237 -17.37 16.53 -16.06
N LEU A 238 -18.37 16.47 -16.96
CA LEU A 238 -19.09 15.23 -17.26
C LEU A 238 -18.15 14.07 -17.62
N PRO A 239 -17.09 14.23 -18.43
CA PRO A 239 -16.14 13.16 -18.68
C PRO A 239 -15.40 12.70 -17.40
N MET A 240 -15.08 13.63 -16.50
CA MET A 240 -14.45 13.33 -15.21
C MET A 240 -15.43 12.58 -14.29
N PHE A 241 -16.70 12.97 -14.24
CA PHE A 241 -17.72 12.25 -13.46
C PHE A 241 -17.98 10.85 -14.02
N ALA A 242 -18.00 10.68 -15.35
CA ALA A 242 -18.14 9.37 -15.99
C ALA A 242 -16.96 8.44 -15.63
N LEU A 243 -15.72 8.94 -15.68
CA LEU A 243 -14.54 8.19 -15.22
C LEU A 243 -14.63 7.86 -13.73
N SER A 244 -15.07 8.81 -12.91
CA SER A 244 -15.23 8.62 -11.46
C SER A 244 -16.23 7.52 -11.15
N LEU A 245 -17.37 7.51 -11.85
CA LEU A 245 -18.38 6.48 -11.72
C LEU A 245 -17.84 5.10 -12.15
N LEU A 246 -17.16 5.02 -13.29
CA LEU A 246 -16.57 3.77 -13.78
C LEU A 246 -15.60 3.15 -12.77
N PHE A 247 -14.59 3.92 -12.33
CA PHE A 247 -13.61 3.42 -11.37
C PHE A 247 -14.19 3.20 -9.97
N GLY A 248 -15.21 3.98 -9.58
CA GLY A 248 -15.96 3.75 -8.34
C GLY A 248 -16.71 2.41 -8.36
N LEU A 249 -17.37 2.08 -9.47
CA LEU A 249 -18.05 0.79 -9.65
C LEU A 249 -17.07 -0.38 -9.70
N ILE A 250 -15.92 -0.23 -10.37
CA ILE A 250 -14.84 -1.22 -10.36
C ILE A 250 -14.37 -1.46 -8.92
N ALA A 251 -14.03 -0.40 -8.18
CA ALA A 251 -13.55 -0.52 -6.81
C ALA A 251 -14.58 -1.21 -5.89
N LEU A 252 -15.87 -0.84 -5.97
CA LEU A 252 -16.92 -1.47 -5.18
C LEU A 252 -17.12 -2.95 -5.51
N ASN A 253 -17.02 -3.33 -6.79
CA ASN A 253 -17.16 -4.71 -7.21
C ASN A 253 -15.95 -5.56 -6.75
N VAL A 254 -14.74 -5.07 -6.98
CA VAL A 254 -13.49 -5.75 -6.61
C VAL A 254 -13.37 -5.91 -5.09
N GLN A 255 -13.72 -4.89 -4.29
CA GLN A 255 -13.71 -4.96 -2.82
C GLN A 255 -14.71 -5.97 -2.24
N LYS A 256 -15.75 -6.32 -3.00
CA LYS A 256 -16.71 -7.39 -2.70
C LYS A 256 -16.24 -8.78 -3.18
N GLY A 257 -15.04 -8.87 -3.75
CA GLY A 257 -14.48 -10.10 -4.33
C GLY A 257 -15.02 -10.43 -5.74
N GLY A 258 -15.53 -9.43 -6.47
CA GLY A 258 -16.01 -9.57 -7.84
C GLY A 258 -14.93 -9.29 -8.90
N ASP A 259 -15.12 -9.86 -10.10
CA ASP A 259 -14.22 -9.78 -11.27
C ASP A 259 -14.66 -8.73 -12.31
N PHE A 260 -15.57 -7.85 -11.91
CA PHE A 260 -16.20 -6.82 -12.74
C PHE A 260 -16.74 -7.38 -14.07
N TYR A 261 -17.70 -8.29 -13.98
CA TYR A 261 -18.35 -8.94 -15.13
C TYR A 261 -17.37 -9.71 -16.03
N GLY A 262 -16.38 -10.38 -15.41
CA GLY A 262 -15.35 -11.15 -16.12
C GLY A 262 -14.27 -10.32 -16.83
N MET A 263 -14.28 -8.99 -16.69
CA MET A 263 -13.26 -8.12 -17.28
C MET A 263 -11.93 -8.16 -16.52
N LEU A 264 -11.97 -8.50 -15.23
CA LEU A 264 -10.80 -8.52 -14.36
C LEU A 264 -10.45 -9.94 -13.94
N THR A 265 -9.17 -10.18 -13.69
CA THR A 265 -8.66 -11.45 -13.19
C THR A 265 -8.40 -11.33 -11.69
N LEU A 266 -9.15 -12.08 -10.90
CA LEU A 266 -8.96 -12.16 -9.45
C LEU A 266 -7.85 -13.16 -9.10
N PRO A 267 -7.03 -12.88 -8.07
CA PRO A 267 -6.30 -13.92 -7.37
C PRO A 267 -7.29 -14.95 -6.82
N GLY A 268 -6.91 -16.23 -6.80
CA GLY A 268 -7.83 -17.34 -6.50
C GLY A 268 -8.53 -17.31 -5.14
N ASP A 269 -8.05 -16.51 -4.18
CA ASP A 269 -8.71 -16.29 -2.90
C ASP A 269 -9.81 -15.23 -3.00
N LYS A 270 -11.06 -15.66 -3.07
CA LYS A 270 -12.25 -14.80 -2.97
C LYS A 270 -12.44 -14.32 -1.53
N THR A 271 -11.58 -13.40 -1.08
CA THR A 271 -11.77 -12.68 0.17
C THR A 271 -12.63 -11.43 -0.05
N LYS A 272 -13.42 -11.05 0.95
CA LYS A 272 -14.21 -9.81 0.94
C LYS A 272 -13.59 -8.83 1.93
N ALA A 273 -13.13 -7.68 1.44
CA ALA A 273 -12.61 -6.61 2.31
C ALA A 273 -13.71 -5.65 2.80
N LEU A 274 -14.84 -5.61 2.08
CA LEU A 274 -16.01 -4.82 2.49
C LEU A 274 -16.83 -5.62 3.51
N SER A 275 -16.86 -5.16 4.75
CA SER A 275 -17.57 -5.84 5.84
C SER A 275 -18.94 -5.19 6.09
N SER A 276 -19.97 -6.02 6.24
CA SER A 276 -21.30 -5.57 6.69
C SER A 276 -21.45 -5.67 8.22
N VAL A 277 -20.33 -5.78 8.94
CA VAL A 277 -20.31 -6.10 10.38
C VAL A 277 -20.93 -4.98 11.22
N PHE A 278 -20.83 -3.73 10.76
CA PHE A 278 -21.32 -2.57 11.49
C PHE A 278 -22.57 -1.95 10.86
N GLY A 279 -23.55 -1.65 11.72
CA GLY A 279 -24.72 -0.84 11.40
C GLY A 279 -24.34 0.59 11.00
N PHE A 280 -25.27 1.28 10.35
CA PHE A 280 -25.06 2.65 9.86
C PHE A 280 -24.85 3.66 11.01
N ASP A 281 -25.48 3.42 12.16
CA ASP A 281 -25.32 4.16 13.40
C ASP A 281 -23.85 4.20 13.86
N LYS A 282 -23.18 3.04 13.90
CA LYS A 282 -21.76 2.95 14.29
C LYS A 282 -20.84 3.56 13.24
N LYS A 283 -21.17 3.39 11.96
CA LYS A 283 -20.38 3.95 10.85
C LYS A 283 -20.31 5.48 10.88
N ILE A 284 -21.39 6.16 11.27
CA ILE A 284 -21.38 7.62 11.45
C ILE A 284 -20.40 8.01 12.58
N LEU A 285 -20.40 7.28 13.69
CA LEU A 285 -19.48 7.53 14.80
C LEU A 285 -18.02 7.29 14.39
N PHE A 286 -17.75 6.23 13.64
CA PHE A 286 -16.42 5.96 13.09
C PHE A 286 -15.95 7.06 12.13
N ALA A 287 -16.84 7.52 11.25
CA ALA A 287 -16.55 8.61 10.33
C ALA A 287 -16.21 9.90 11.07
N GLY A 288 -17.01 10.27 12.07
CA GLY A 288 -16.76 11.44 12.91
C GLY A 288 -15.45 11.33 13.69
N TYR A 289 -15.21 10.19 14.34
CA TYR A 289 -13.97 9.91 15.06
C TYR A 289 -12.75 10.01 14.14
N GLY A 290 -12.75 9.29 13.01
CA GLY A 290 -11.64 9.29 12.06
C GLY A 290 -11.37 10.70 11.52
N TYR A 291 -12.43 11.42 11.13
CA TYR A 291 -12.32 12.80 10.67
C TYR A 291 -11.67 13.71 11.71
N MET A 292 -12.16 13.71 12.95
CA MET A 292 -11.58 14.50 14.05
C MET A 292 -10.12 14.10 14.31
N MET A 293 -9.84 12.80 14.38
CA MET A 293 -8.51 12.28 14.69
C MET A 293 -7.48 12.65 13.63
N TYR A 294 -7.87 12.88 12.37
CA TYR A 294 -6.95 13.42 11.37
C TYR A 294 -6.49 14.85 11.68
N PHE A 295 -7.36 15.71 12.21
CA PHE A 295 -6.95 17.04 12.67
C PHE A 295 -6.05 16.94 13.90
N VAL A 296 -6.44 16.12 14.88
CA VAL A 296 -5.64 15.89 16.09
C VAL A 296 -4.25 15.38 15.73
N LYS A 297 -4.15 14.34 14.90
CA LYS A 297 -2.85 13.75 14.51
C LYS A 297 -2.05 14.63 13.55
N THR A 298 -2.66 15.62 12.90
CA THR A 298 -1.91 16.60 12.08
C THR A 298 -1.36 17.75 12.92
N LEU A 299 -2.09 18.22 13.93
CA LEU A 299 -1.65 19.31 14.80
C LEU A 299 -0.77 18.81 15.97
N LEU A 300 -1.05 17.59 16.43
CA LEU A 300 -0.38 16.91 17.54
C LEU A 300 -0.07 15.45 17.13
N PRO A 301 0.94 15.22 16.27
CA PRO A 301 1.30 13.90 15.73
C PRO A 301 1.93 12.95 16.77
N LEU A 302 1.17 12.61 17.80
CA LEU A 302 1.53 11.70 18.87
C LEU A 302 0.81 10.36 18.69
N ARG A 303 1.43 9.28 19.21
CA ARG A 303 0.90 7.91 19.15
C ARG A 303 0.44 7.52 17.73
N LEU A 304 1.29 7.83 16.75
CA LEU A 304 1.10 7.32 15.40
C LEU A 304 1.31 5.80 15.42
N CYS A 305 0.42 5.09 14.76
CA CYS A 305 0.38 3.64 14.74
C CYS A 305 0.01 3.20 13.32
N THR A 306 0.59 2.10 12.86
CA THR A 306 0.31 1.58 11.51
C THR A 306 -1.01 0.82 11.43
N PHE A 307 -1.55 0.42 12.59
CA PHE A 307 -2.83 -0.26 12.73
C PHE A 307 -3.69 0.46 13.78
N TYR A 308 -4.88 0.91 13.40
CA TYR A 308 -5.88 1.46 14.31
C TYR A 308 -7.10 0.53 14.34
N PRO A 309 -7.27 -0.29 15.39
CA PRO A 309 -8.36 -1.26 15.44
C PRO A 309 -9.72 -0.59 15.55
N TYR A 310 -10.76 -1.33 15.16
CA TYR A 310 -12.12 -0.96 15.51
C TYR A 310 -12.32 -1.07 17.02
N PRO A 311 -13.03 -0.12 17.65
CA PRO A 311 -13.32 -0.18 19.08
C PRO A 311 -14.28 -1.34 19.40
N THR A 312 -14.21 -1.83 20.63
CA THR A 312 -15.24 -2.72 21.19
C THR A 312 -16.55 -1.96 21.40
N GLU A 313 -17.66 -2.68 21.60
CA GLU A 313 -18.97 -2.08 21.93
C GLU A 313 -18.92 -1.14 23.14
N VAL A 314 -18.06 -1.45 24.11
CA VAL A 314 -17.85 -0.59 25.29
C VAL A 314 -17.04 0.65 24.90
N GLY A 315 -15.97 0.49 24.11
CA GLY A 315 -15.15 1.60 23.63
C GLY A 315 -15.93 2.61 22.78
N LEU A 316 -16.92 2.15 22.01
CA LEU A 316 -17.81 3.00 21.21
C LEU A 316 -18.59 4.05 22.01
N LYS A 317 -18.81 3.80 23.31
CA LYS A 317 -19.48 4.75 24.21
C LYS A 317 -18.55 5.86 24.71
N GLY A 318 -17.28 5.83 24.31
CA GLY A 318 -16.29 6.85 24.65
C GLY A 318 -16.68 8.24 24.13
N PRO A 319 -16.38 9.31 24.89
CA PRO A 319 -16.71 10.69 24.50
C PRO A 319 -16.06 11.12 23.18
N GLU A 320 -14.95 10.50 22.77
CA GLU A 320 -14.23 10.77 21.52
C GLU A 320 -15.04 10.45 20.26
N PHE A 321 -15.95 9.48 20.30
CA PHE A 321 -16.78 9.11 19.15
C PHE A 321 -17.92 10.11 18.94
N ILE A 322 -18.61 10.47 20.02
CA ILE A 322 -19.66 11.50 20.00
C ILE A 322 -19.04 12.87 19.69
N GLY A 323 -17.92 13.20 20.35
CA GLY A 323 -17.15 14.41 20.10
C GLY A 323 -16.66 14.49 18.66
N GLY A 324 -16.22 13.37 18.07
CA GLY A 324 -15.84 13.28 16.67
C GLY A 324 -17.01 13.57 15.72
N ALA A 325 -18.19 13.01 15.98
CA ALA A 325 -19.39 13.30 15.19
C ALA A 325 -19.81 14.78 15.28
N ILE A 326 -19.79 15.37 16.49
CA ILE A 326 -20.06 16.80 16.71
C ILE A 326 -19.02 17.64 15.96
N PHE A 327 -17.74 17.30 16.06
CA PHE A 327 -16.66 18.00 15.36
C PHE A 327 -16.86 17.95 13.84
N PHE A 328 -17.21 16.78 13.29
CA PHE A 328 -17.51 16.63 11.86
C PHE A 328 -18.64 17.56 11.42
N LEU A 329 -19.80 17.55 12.12
CA LEU A 329 -20.92 18.45 11.80
C LEU A 329 -20.55 19.92 11.98
N ALA A 330 -19.78 20.27 13.00
CA ALA A 330 -19.32 21.63 13.24
C ALA A 330 -18.40 22.12 12.11
N THR A 331 -17.50 21.28 11.60
CA THR A 331 -16.64 21.66 10.46
C THR A 331 -17.44 21.86 9.16
N ILE A 332 -18.48 21.05 8.91
CA ILE A 332 -19.40 21.26 7.78
C ILE A 332 -20.16 22.57 7.95
N GLY A 333 -20.73 22.82 9.13
CA GLY A 333 -21.44 24.06 9.44
C GLY A 333 -20.54 25.28 9.28
N LEU A 334 -19.30 25.22 9.76
CA LEU A 334 -18.31 26.28 9.62
C LEU A 334 -17.92 26.50 8.15
N ALA A 335 -17.73 25.43 7.38
CA ALA A 335 -17.45 25.52 5.95
C ALA A 335 -18.58 26.26 5.21
N ILE A 336 -19.84 25.84 5.40
CA ILE A 336 -21.02 26.45 4.77
C ILE A 336 -21.19 27.91 5.21
N TRP A 337 -21.08 28.18 6.51
CA TRP A 337 -21.17 29.56 7.03
C TRP A 337 -20.08 30.45 6.44
N SER A 338 -18.85 29.95 6.36
CA SER A 338 -17.72 30.69 5.82
C SER A 338 -17.90 31.03 4.34
N MET A 339 -18.68 30.27 3.55
CA MET A 339 -18.92 30.58 2.13
C MET A 339 -19.48 31.99 1.90
N ARG A 340 -20.17 32.55 2.90
CA ARG A 340 -20.75 33.91 2.87
C ARG A 340 -19.77 35.00 3.30
N LYS A 341 -18.63 34.64 3.89
CA LYS A 341 -17.66 35.56 4.51
C LYS A 341 -16.30 35.52 3.81
N THR A 342 -15.76 34.32 3.57
CA THR A 342 -14.44 34.09 3.01
C THR A 342 -14.40 32.78 2.21
N ARG A 343 -13.64 32.72 1.12
CA ARG A 343 -13.49 31.47 0.36
C ARG A 343 -12.53 30.47 1.02
N VAL A 344 -11.65 30.92 1.93
CA VAL A 344 -10.51 30.15 2.45
C VAL A 344 -10.96 28.93 3.26
N PHE A 345 -11.81 29.14 4.27
CA PHE A 345 -12.25 28.05 5.12
C PHE A 345 -13.18 27.08 4.39
N ALA A 346 -14.11 27.60 3.57
CA ALA A 346 -14.97 26.78 2.72
C ALA A 346 -14.15 25.91 1.75
N PHE A 347 -13.12 26.48 1.11
CA PHE A 347 -12.23 25.73 0.22
C PHE A 347 -11.39 24.70 0.98
N GLY A 348 -10.79 25.07 2.10
CA GLY A 348 -9.95 24.19 2.92
C GLY A 348 -10.70 23.00 3.49
N PHE A 349 -11.81 23.24 4.19
CA PHE A 349 -12.66 22.17 4.70
C PHE A 349 -13.32 21.36 3.59
N GLY A 350 -13.77 22.01 2.51
CA GLY A 350 -14.30 21.34 1.33
C GLY A 350 -13.27 20.40 0.70
N TRP A 351 -12.01 20.83 0.59
CA TRP A 351 -10.91 19.99 0.09
C TRP A 351 -10.72 18.76 0.96
N ILE A 352 -10.61 18.97 2.28
CA ILE A 352 -10.40 17.88 3.24
C ILE A 352 -11.57 16.89 3.13
N LEU A 353 -12.82 17.37 3.17
CA LEU A 353 -14.00 16.53 3.08
C LEU A 353 -14.04 15.76 1.76
N ALA A 354 -13.88 16.44 0.62
CA ALA A 354 -13.93 15.80 -0.69
C ALA A 354 -12.85 14.70 -0.84
N THR A 355 -11.66 14.92 -0.29
CA THR A 355 -10.53 14.00 -0.46
C THR A 355 -10.45 12.88 0.59
N VAL A 356 -11.12 13.02 1.73
CA VAL A 356 -11.16 11.98 2.80
C VAL A 356 -12.46 11.19 2.83
N LEU A 357 -13.54 11.66 2.18
CA LEU A 357 -14.89 11.09 2.30
C LEU A 357 -14.95 9.57 2.10
N LEU A 358 -14.24 9.05 1.10
CA LEU A 358 -14.29 7.63 0.74
C LEU A 358 -13.61 6.70 1.75
N VAL A 359 -12.82 7.25 2.68
CA VAL A 359 -12.05 6.49 3.68
C VAL A 359 -12.54 6.72 5.11
N LEU A 360 -13.58 7.55 5.31
CA LEU A 360 -14.22 7.79 6.61
C LEU A 360 -15.12 6.62 7.09
N GLN A 361 -14.95 5.40 6.60
CA GLN A 361 -15.71 4.21 7.02
C GLN A 361 -17.26 4.28 6.89
N PHE A 362 -17.81 5.28 6.20
CA PHE A 362 -19.23 5.27 5.76
C PHE A 362 -19.54 4.00 4.95
N ILE A 363 -18.55 3.57 4.18
CA ILE A 363 -18.45 2.24 3.59
C ILE A 363 -17.22 1.60 4.26
N SER A 364 -17.45 0.65 5.17
CA SER A 364 -16.36 0.01 5.91
C SER A 364 -15.54 -0.87 4.98
N VAL A 365 -14.26 -0.51 4.82
CA VAL A 365 -13.30 -1.23 3.99
C VAL A 365 -12.07 -1.55 4.82
N GLY A 366 -11.70 -2.82 4.85
CA GLY A 366 -10.54 -3.28 5.59
C GLY A 366 -10.78 -3.40 7.09
N VAL A 367 -9.69 -3.67 7.81
CA VAL A 367 -9.69 -4.08 9.23
C VAL A 367 -9.38 -2.93 10.21
N VAL A 368 -9.17 -1.71 9.70
CA VAL A 368 -8.81 -0.55 10.51
C VAL A 368 -9.90 0.52 10.45
N ILE A 369 -10.13 1.22 11.57
CA ILE A 369 -11.08 2.35 11.64
C ILE A 369 -10.53 3.59 10.91
N MET A 370 -9.22 3.79 10.96
CA MET A 370 -8.51 4.87 10.28
C MET A 370 -7.09 4.42 9.95
N ALA A 371 -6.40 5.17 9.10
CA ALA A 371 -4.98 4.99 8.83
C ALA A 371 -4.31 6.32 8.53
N ASP A 372 -3.03 6.48 8.89
CA ASP A 372 -2.31 7.74 8.72
C ASP A 372 -2.18 8.13 7.24
N ARG A 373 -1.99 7.14 6.37
CA ARG A 373 -1.92 7.30 4.90
C ARG A 373 -3.17 7.87 4.25
N TYR A 374 -4.34 7.74 4.88
CA TYR A 374 -5.60 8.30 4.35
C TYR A 374 -5.61 9.84 4.37
N PHE A 375 -4.68 10.48 5.08
CA PHE A 375 -4.60 11.93 5.24
C PHE A 375 -3.27 12.54 4.75
N TYR A 376 -2.44 11.89 3.93
CA TYR A 376 -2.60 11.80 2.48
C TYR A 376 -2.65 13.17 1.79
N LEU A 377 -3.39 13.19 0.69
CA LEU A 377 -3.85 14.39 -0.03
C LEU A 377 -4.71 15.38 0.81
N PRO A 378 -5.57 14.95 1.77
CA PRO A 378 -6.41 15.88 2.53
C PRO A 378 -5.63 16.94 3.30
N SER A 379 -4.45 16.59 3.83
CA SER A 379 -3.60 17.53 4.57
C SER A 379 -3.16 18.75 3.77
N ALA A 380 -3.08 18.65 2.44
CA ALA A 380 -2.76 19.78 1.58
C ALA A 380 -3.79 20.91 1.74
N GLY A 381 -5.08 20.58 1.86
CA GLY A 381 -6.15 21.54 2.11
C GLY A 381 -6.04 22.18 3.49
N LEU A 382 -5.68 21.41 4.52
CA LEU A 382 -5.48 21.92 5.88
C LEU A 382 -4.30 22.89 5.95
N PHE A 383 -3.13 22.49 5.45
CA PHE A 383 -1.93 23.35 5.48
C PHE A 383 -2.10 24.60 4.60
N PHE A 384 -2.75 24.48 3.44
CA PHE A 384 -3.10 25.64 2.62
C PHE A 384 -4.01 26.61 3.37
N MET A 385 -5.09 26.10 3.96
CA MET A 385 -6.06 26.91 4.71
C MET A 385 -5.38 27.67 5.86
N LEU A 386 -4.57 26.99 6.67
CA LEU A 386 -3.89 27.61 7.82
C LEU A 386 -2.85 28.64 7.39
N THR A 387 -1.94 28.28 6.47
CA THR A 387 -0.88 29.18 6.04
C THR A 387 -1.42 30.39 5.28
N TYR A 388 -2.45 30.21 4.45
CA TYR A 388 -3.11 31.32 3.75
C TYR A 388 -3.85 32.23 4.72
N ALA A 389 -4.63 31.67 5.65
CA ALA A 389 -5.40 32.47 6.61
C ALA A 389 -4.48 33.34 7.47
N VAL A 390 -3.35 32.80 7.94
CA VAL A 390 -2.37 33.58 8.71
C VAL A 390 -1.70 34.64 7.84
N GLU A 391 -1.22 34.30 6.64
CA GLU A 391 -0.56 35.29 5.77
C GLU A 391 -1.50 36.45 5.42
N VAL A 392 -2.73 36.15 4.99
CA VAL A 392 -3.66 37.16 4.47
C VAL A 392 -4.41 37.90 5.56
N TYR A 393 -4.93 37.22 6.58
CA TYR A 393 -5.77 37.86 7.59
C TYR A 393 -4.99 38.42 8.78
N VAL A 394 -3.79 37.88 9.06
CA VAL A 394 -2.97 38.32 10.21
C VAL A 394 -1.76 39.11 9.74
N LEU A 395 -0.89 38.55 8.90
CA LEU A 395 0.42 39.14 8.62
C LEU A 395 0.38 40.36 7.70
N GLN A 396 -0.63 40.47 6.82
CA GLN A 396 -0.84 41.71 6.06
C GLN A 396 -1.18 42.90 6.94
N ASN A 397 -1.98 42.67 7.99
CA ASN A 397 -2.40 43.72 8.92
C ASN A 397 -1.36 43.97 10.01
N LYS A 398 -0.56 42.95 10.36
CA LYS A 398 0.45 42.99 11.43
C LYS A 398 1.79 42.39 10.95
N PRO A 399 2.52 43.07 10.05
CA PRO A 399 3.74 42.53 9.45
C PRO A 399 4.85 42.25 10.47
N GLY A 400 4.87 42.96 11.61
CA GLY A 400 5.82 42.69 12.70
C GLY A 400 5.72 41.28 13.31
N LEU A 401 4.58 40.59 13.15
CA LEU A 401 4.41 39.21 13.62
C LEU A 401 5.00 38.16 12.66
N ARG A 402 5.49 38.56 11.47
CA ARG A 402 5.96 37.63 10.45
C ARG A 402 7.13 36.76 10.93
N ASN A 403 8.10 37.35 11.61
CA ASN A 403 9.26 36.62 12.13
C ASN A 403 8.84 35.62 13.23
N ALA A 404 7.91 36.01 14.10
CA ALA A 404 7.36 35.12 15.12
C ALA A 404 6.62 33.93 14.47
N TRP A 405 5.79 34.19 13.46
CA TRP A 405 5.11 33.15 12.70
C TRP A 405 6.07 32.19 11.99
N TRP A 406 7.11 32.71 11.34
CA TRP A 406 8.16 31.87 10.75
C TRP A 406 8.92 31.06 11.79
N GLY A 407 9.16 31.62 12.98
CA GLY A 407 9.72 30.89 14.12
C GLY A 407 8.82 29.72 14.56
N VAL A 408 7.50 29.95 14.69
CA VAL A 408 6.52 28.89 15.01
C VAL A 408 6.51 27.80 13.95
N LEU A 409 6.49 28.17 12.67
CA LEU A 409 6.54 27.20 11.57
C LEU A 409 7.85 26.41 11.53
N ALA A 410 8.98 27.07 11.79
CA ALA A 410 10.28 26.42 11.85
C ALA A 410 10.37 25.41 13.01
N LEU A 411 9.87 25.77 14.19
CA LEU A 411 9.80 24.87 15.34
C LEU A 411 8.88 23.68 15.07
N PHE A 412 7.70 23.92 14.49
CA PHE A 412 6.77 22.85 14.13
C PHE A 412 7.34 21.95 13.02
N ALA A 413 8.05 22.51 12.05
CA ALA A 413 8.75 21.76 11.02
C ALA A 413 9.89 20.91 11.59
N ALA A 414 10.69 21.46 12.51
CA ALA A 414 11.74 20.71 13.21
C ALA A 414 11.16 19.56 14.04
N TRP A 415 10.04 19.80 14.73
CA TRP A 415 9.33 18.76 15.47
C TRP A 415 8.78 17.67 14.54
N CYS A 416 8.16 18.06 13.41
CA CYS A 416 7.73 17.12 12.38
C CYS A 416 8.90 16.29 11.83
N LEU A 417 10.05 16.89 11.54
CA LEU A 417 11.23 16.17 11.07
C LEU A 417 11.71 15.12 12.08
N TRP A 418 11.77 15.47 13.35
CA TRP A 418 12.16 14.54 14.41
C TRP A 418 11.16 13.38 14.55
N LEU A 419 9.86 13.67 14.54
CA LEU A 419 8.82 12.65 14.57
C LEU A 419 8.82 11.78 13.31
N SER A 420 9.07 12.35 12.12
CA SER A 420 9.13 11.61 10.87
C SER A 420 10.28 10.62 10.85
N LYS A 421 11.44 10.98 11.38
CA LYS A 421 12.55 10.02 11.58
C LYS A 421 12.15 8.87 12.50
N THR A 422 11.47 9.18 13.60
CA THR A 422 11.00 8.19 14.58
C THR A 422 9.96 7.25 13.96
N GLN A 423 8.99 7.81 13.23
CA GLN A 423 7.95 7.04 12.56
C GLN A 423 8.53 6.23 11.41
N THR A 424 9.51 6.75 10.68
CA THR A 424 10.25 6.00 9.64
C THR A 424 10.88 4.75 10.24
N ALA A 425 11.54 4.85 11.39
CA ALA A 425 12.20 3.71 12.04
C ALA A 425 11.24 2.57 12.44
N THR A 426 9.93 2.83 12.54
CA THR A 426 8.90 1.79 12.75
C THR A 426 8.77 0.88 11.53
N TRP A 427 9.00 1.41 10.34
CA TRP A 427 8.94 0.70 9.08
C TRP A 427 10.29 0.07 8.71
N LYS A 428 11.14 -0.25 9.69
CA LYS A 428 12.46 -0.85 9.44
C LYS A 428 12.34 -2.28 8.92
N ASN A 429 11.53 -3.08 9.58
CA ASN A 429 11.20 -4.45 9.22
C ASN A 429 9.87 -4.86 9.90
N SER A 430 9.41 -6.09 9.61
CA SER A 430 8.16 -6.61 10.17
C SER A 430 8.14 -6.64 11.70
N GLU A 431 9.25 -6.95 12.37
CA GLU A 431 9.30 -6.96 13.84
C GLU A 431 9.01 -5.57 14.41
N THR A 432 9.74 -4.55 13.98
CA THR A 432 9.55 -3.17 14.47
C THR A 432 8.15 -2.63 14.20
N LEU A 433 7.56 -3.03 13.06
CA LEU A 433 6.22 -2.63 12.65
C LEU A 433 5.17 -3.19 13.62
N TRP A 434 5.16 -4.51 13.83
CA TRP A 434 4.14 -5.16 14.63
C TRP A 434 4.35 -4.94 16.14
N GLN A 435 5.60 -4.81 16.60
CA GLN A 435 5.88 -4.39 17.97
C GLN A 435 5.31 -3.00 18.29
N GLN A 436 5.33 -2.06 17.33
CA GLN A 436 4.70 -0.75 17.54
C GLN A 436 3.18 -0.88 17.72
N VAL A 437 2.53 -1.73 16.92
CA VAL A 437 1.10 -1.99 17.07
C VAL A 437 0.79 -2.56 18.46
N LEU A 438 1.51 -3.61 18.87
CA LEU A 438 1.31 -4.27 20.17
C LEU A 438 1.67 -3.38 21.36
N LYS A 439 2.54 -2.38 21.19
CA LYS A 439 2.81 -1.37 22.22
C LYS A 439 1.57 -0.54 22.56
N TYR A 440 0.72 -0.25 21.57
CA TYR A 440 -0.51 0.54 21.78
C TYR A 440 -1.76 -0.33 21.93
N TYR A 441 -1.79 -1.49 21.28
CA TYR A 441 -2.91 -2.42 21.23
C TYR A 441 -2.39 -3.83 21.56
N PRO A 442 -2.12 -4.11 22.85
CA PRO A 442 -1.45 -5.35 23.27
C PRO A 442 -2.31 -6.61 23.09
N LEU A 443 -3.58 -6.48 22.70
CA LEU A 443 -4.51 -7.57 22.43
C LEU A 443 -4.88 -7.67 20.94
N GLU A 444 -4.18 -6.94 20.06
CA GLU A 444 -4.48 -6.94 18.63
C GLU A 444 -4.03 -8.25 17.98
N ASP A 445 -4.99 -9.11 17.69
CA ASP A 445 -4.77 -10.48 17.25
C ASP A 445 -4.02 -10.57 15.90
N GLN A 446 -4.27 -9.64 14.97
CA GLN A 446 -3.59 -9.59 13.68
C GLN A 446 -2.10 -9.26 13.85
N ALA A 447 -1.78 -8.31 14.72
CA ALA A 447 -0.40 -7.92 14.97
C ALA A 447 0.37 -9.04 15.67
N MET A 448 -0.27 -9.77 16.59
CA MET A 448 0.32 -10.96 17.21
C MET A 448 0.59 -12.05 16.18
N GLU A 449 -0.41 -12.37 15.33
CA GLU A 449 -0.26 -13.36 14.26
C GLU A 449 0.91 -13.01 13.34
N SER A 450 0.94 -11.78 12.83
CA SER A 450 1.98 -11.34 11.90
C SER A 450 3.38 -11.30 12.54
N LEU A 451 3.49 -10.90 13.81
CA LEU A 451 4.75 -10.92 14.55
C LEU A 451 5.21 -12.36 14.86
N ALA A 452 4.28 -13.27 15.20
CA ALA A 452 4.62 -14.67 15.45
C ALA A 452 5.13 -15.36 14.19
N ASN A 453 4.49 -15.08 13.04
CA ASN A 453 4.96 -15.56 11.74
C ASN A 453 6.36 -15.05 11.41
N TRP A 454 6.66 -13.79 11.75
CA TRP A 454 8.01 -13.23 11.62
C TRP A 454 9.01 -13.97 12.52
N TYR A 455 8.69 -14.18 13.80
CA TYR A 455 9.54 -14.95 14.72
C TYR A 455 9.77 -16.39 14.26
N GLY A 456 8.76 -17.04 13.69
CA GLY A 456 8.91 -18.34 13.05
C GLY A 456 9.92 -18.32 11.90
N LYS A 457 9.87 -17.31 11.02
CA LYS A 457 10.84 -17.16 9.91
C LYS A 457 12.26 -16.89 10.39
N GLU A 458 12.43 -16.16 11.49
CA GLU A 458 13.72 -15.88 12.13
C GLU A 458 14.19 -17.00 13.07
N ASN A 459 13.54 -18.16 13.07
CA ASN A 459 13.85 -19.32 13.93
C ASN A 459 13.77 -19.02 15.45
N ARG A 460 12.97 -18.01 15.83
CA ARG A 460 12.67 -17.58 17.21
C ARG A 460 11.35 -18.17 17.69
N VAL A 461 11.25 -19.50 17.57
CA VAL A 461 10.02 -20.26 17.87
C VAL A 461 9.54 -20.10 19.32
N PRO A 462 10.42 -20.08 20.35
CA PRO A 462 9.98 -19.89 21.74
C PRO A 462 9.25 -18.56 21.98
N GLU A 463 9.72 -17.46 21.38
CA GLU A 463 9.05 -16.16 21.51
C GLU A 463 7.70 -16.13 20.80
N ALA A 464 7.57 -16.80 19.65
CA ALA A 464 6.30 -16.96 18.95
C ALA A 464 5.29 -17.79 19.78
N GLU A 465 5.74 -18.93 20.33
CA GLU A 465 4.93 -19.81 21.19
C GLU A 465 4.38 -19.04 22.39
N GLN A 466 5.26 -18.37 23.16
CA GLN A 466 4.87 -17.64 24.36
C GLN A 466 3.83 -16.54 24.07
N MET A 467 4.03 -15.79 22.99
CA MET A 467 3.12 -14.72 22.61
C MET A 467 1.74 -15.25 22.19
N LEU A 468 1.70 -16.33 21.40
CA LEU A 468 0.45 -16.92 20.94
C LEU A 468 -0.31 -17.65 22.06
N GLU A 469 0.41 -18.31 22.98
CA GLU A 469 -0.19 -18.90 24.19
C GLU A 469 -0.87 -17.83 25.05
N ARG A 470 -0.19 -16.70 25.25
CA ARG A 470 -0.77 -15.55 25.97
C ARG A 470 -2.02 -15.01 25.26
N ALA A 471 -1.97 -14.88 23.93
CA ALA A 471 -3.12 -14.41 23.16
C ALA A 471 -4.36 -15.28 23.39
N ILE A 472 -4.20 -16.61 23.34
CA ILE A 472 -5.29 -17.57 23.59
C ILE A 472 -5.75 -17.49 25.05
N ALA A 473 -4.83 -17.38 26.01
CA ALA A 473 -5.16 -17.24 27.43
C ALA A 473 -5.96 -15.96 27.73
N ASP A 474 -5.66 -14.88 27.02
CA ASP A 474 -6.38 -13.60 27.10
C ASP A 474 -7.73 -13.62 26.32
N GLY A 475 -8.14 -14.77 25.77
CA GLY A 475 -9.45 -14.98 25.17
C GLY A 475 -9.51 -14.78 23.65
N CYS A 476 -8.38 -14.78 22.94
CA CYS A 476 -8.36 -14.66 21.47
C CYS A 476 -9.09 -15.82 20.77
N THR A 477 -10.03 -15.48 19.88
CA THR A 477 -10.79 -16.44 19.08
C THR A 477 -10.44 -16.41 17.59
N ARG A 478 -9.31 -15.78 17.21
CA ARG A 478 -8.87 -15.70 15.82
C ARG A 478 -8.30 -17.04 15.34
N PRO A 479 -8.87 -17.68 14.30
CA PRO A 479 -8.43 -19.00 13.82
C PRO A 479 -6.92 -19.07 13.56
N ASN A 480 -6.37 -18.04 12.91
CA ASN A 480 -4.97 -18.03 12.51
C ASN A 480 -3.99 -18.04 13.70
N VAL A 481 -4.39 -17.53 14.88
CA VAL A 481 -3.57 -17.60 16.10
C VAL A 481 -3.41 -19.05 16.56
N TYR A 482 -4.48 -19.84 16.52
CA TYR A 482 -4.44 -21.28 16.81
C TYR A 482 -3.59 -22.04 15.80
N SER A 483 -3.73 -21.73 14.50
CA SER A 483 -2.92 -22.32 13.43
C SER A 483 -1.43 -21.99 13.56
N ALA A 484 -1.10 -20.74 13.89
CA ALA A 484 0.28 -20.31 14.12
C ALA A 484 0.89 -20.98 15.36
N LEU A 485 0.12 -21.13 16.44
CA LEU A 485 0.60 -21.81 17.65
C LEU A 485 0.80 -23.31 17.36
N ALA A 486 -0.12 -23.93 16.63
CA ALA A 486 0.00 -25.31 16.19
C ALA A 486 1.30 -25.54 15.39
N ASN A 487 1.64 -24.62 14.49
CA ASN A 487 2.92 -24.66 13.75
C ASN A 487 4.13 -24.61 14.69
N CYS A 488 4.12 -23.72 15.70
CA CYS A 488 5.21 -23.63 16.68
C CYS A 488 5.37 -24.93 17.47
N ILE A 489 4.26 -25.48 17.97
CA ILE A 489 4.24 -26.74 18.73
C ILE A 489 4.66 -27.92 17.83
N ALA A 490 4.28 -27.94 16.55
CA ALA A 490 4.69 -28.98 15.61
C ALA A 490 6.22 -28.96 15.37
N ILE A 491 6.83 -27.78 15.26
CA ILE A 491 8.30 -27.62 15.17
C ILE A 491 8.98 -28.08 16.47
N LYS A 492 8.43 -27.74 17.62
CA LYS A 492 8.91 -28.23 18.92
C LYS A 492 8.82 -29.75 19.02
N ALA A 493 7.75 -30.34 18.48
CA ALA A 493 7.56 -31.78 18.43
C ALA A 493 8.55 -32.48 17.49
N SER A 494 8.99 -31.85 16.40
CA SER A 494 9.97 -32.45 15.48
C SER A 494 11.40 -32.42 16.05
N THR A 495 11.66 -31.57 17.03
CA THR A 495 12.98 -31.38 17.67
C THR A 495 13.08 -32.01 19.07
N ALA A 496 11.98 -32.52 19.63
CA ALA A 496 11.97 -33.17 20.93
C ALA A 496 12.79 -34.48 20.94
N LYS A 497 13.52 -34.72 22.03
CA LYS A 497 14.50 -35.83 22.13
C LYS A 497 13.87 -37.21 22.36
N ASP A 498 12.73 -37.27 23.03
CA ASP A 498 12.08 -38.53 23.40
C ASP A 498 10.72 -38.69 22.71
N SER A 499 10.36 -39.95 22.41
CA SER A 499 9.15 -40.26 21.66
C SER A 499 7.86 -39.91 22.41
N SER A 500 7.88 -39.83 23.75
CA SER A 500 6.70 -39.49 24.54
C SER A 500 6.35 -38.00 24.43
N SER A 501 7.36 -37.13 24.54
CA SER A 501 7.23 -35.69 24.32
C SER A 501 6.86 -35.39 22.86
N GLN A 502 7.48 -36.07 21.90
CA GLN A 502 7.10 -35.94 20.48
C GLN A 502 5.63 -36.24 20.26
N ARG A 503 5.10 -37.32 20.86
CA ARG A 503 3.69 -37.69 20.74
C ARG A 503 2.78 -36.65 21.39
N SER A 504 3.05 -36.30 22.65
CA SER A 504 2.24 -35.32 23.40
C SER A 504 2.19 -33.95 22.71
N LEU A 505 3.32 -33.45 22.22
CA LEU A 505 3.37 -32.18 21.49
C LEU A 505 2.64 -32.26 20.14
N ARG A 506 2.74 -33.37 19.41
CA ARG A 506 1.97 -33.56 18.17
C ARG A 506 0.47 -33.58 18.43
N ASP A 507 0.02 -34.28 19.48
CA ASP A 507 -1.39 -34.33 19.85
C ASP A 507 -1.91 -32.93 20.19
N ARG A 508 -1.11 -32.14 20.92
CA ARG A 508 -1.40 -30.73 21.19
C ARG A 508 -1.48 -29.89 19.91
N ALA A 509 -0.53 -30.05 18.97
CA ALA A 509 -0.55 -29.35 17.69
C ALA A 509 -1.80 -29.69 16.87
N PHE A 510 -2.18 -30.98 16.79
CA PHE A 510 -3.41 -31.39 16.10
C PHE A 510 -4.66 -30.80 16.74
N SER A 511 -4.76 -30.81 18.08
CA SER A 511 -5.89 -30.17 18.77
C SER A 511 -6.01 -28.68 18.44
N LEU A 512 -4.88 -27.96 18.32
CA LEU A 512 -4.89 -26.54 17.96
C LEU A 512 -5.30 -26.31 16.51
N TYR A 513 -4.84 -27.15 15.57
CA TYR A 513 -5.34 -27.10 14.19
C TYR A 513 -6.83 -27.40 14.12
N ASP A 514 -7.31 -28.36 14.90
CA ASP A 514 -8.74 -28.73 14.95
C ASP A 514 -9.58 -27.55 15.46
N GLN A 515 -9.11 -26.83 16.48
CA GLN A 515 -9.74 -25.59 16.95
C GLN A 515 -9.72 -24.48 15.88
N SER A 516 -8.59 -24.28 15.20
CA SER A 516 -8.50 -23.31 14.09
C SER A 516 -9.50 -23.64 12.97
N ILE A 517 -9.62 -24.92 12.60
CA ILE A 517 -10.56 -25.38 11.58
C ILE A 517 -12.00 -25.25 12.05
N ALA A 518 -12.29 -25.50 13.32
CA ALA A 518 -13.63 -25.29 13.89
C ALA A 518 -14.05 -23.81 13.82
N LEU A 519 -13.11 -22.89 14.06
CA LEU A 519 -13.34 -21.44 13.99
C LEU A 519 -13.44 -20.92 12.54
N ASN A 520 -12.67 -21.50 11.60
CA ASN A 520 -12.76 -21.18 10.18
C ASN A 520 -12.55 -22.41 9.30
N PRO A 521 -13.64 -23.13 8.96
CA PRO A 521 -13.58 -24.33 8.13
C PRO A 521 -13.12 -24.07 6.68
N GLY A 522 -13.09 -22.82 6.23
CA GLY A 522 -12.72 -22.42 4.87
C GLY A 522 -11.23 -22.10 4.69
N ASN A 523 -10.39 -22.20 5.72
CA ASN A 523 -8.97 -21.87 5.63
C ASN A 523 -8.13 -23.05 5.10
N ALA A 524 -7.88 -23.06 3.78
CA ALA A 524 -7.06 -24.08 3.12
C ALA A 524 -5.64 -24.23 3.71
N ASP A 525 -5.01 -23.14 4.13
CA ASP A 525 -3.64 -23.15 4.67
C ASP A 525 -3.57 -23.90 6.00
N THR A 526 -4.64 -23.88 6.81
CA THR A 526 -4.70 -24.63 8.06
C THR A 526 -4.77 -26.13 7.82
N TYR A 527 -5.57 -26.58 6.84
CA TYR A 527 -5.57 -27.99 6.43
C TYR A 527 -4.21 -28.41 5.88
N PHE A 528 -3.58 -27.59 5.05
CA PHE A 528 -2.25 -27.87 4.52
C PHE A 528 -1.19 -28.00 5.63
N ASN A 529 -1.18 -27.09 6.60
CA ASN A 529 -0.25 -27.14 7.73
C ASN A 529 -0.47 -28.37 8.62
N ARG A 530 -1.74 -28.74 8.86
CA ARG A 530 -2.10 -29.97 9.59
C ARG A 530 -1.67 -31.23 8.82
N ALA A 531 -1.89 -31.25 7.50
CA ALA A 531 -1.48 -32.32 6.61
C ALA A 531 0.03 -32.53 6.61
N PHE A 532 0.79 -31.42 6.57
CA PHE A 532 2.25 -31.42 6.65
C PHE A 532 2.73 -32.01 7.98
N THR A 533 2.12 -31.61 9.09
CA THR A 533 2.42 -32.15 10.44
C THR A 533 2.08 -33.64 10.55
N ALA A 534 1.03 -34.10 9.85
CA ALA A 534 0.60 -35.49 9.83
C ALA A 534 1.38 -36.40 8.87
N LEU A 535 2.16 -35.84 7.92
CA LEU A 535 2.71 -36.58 6.77
C LEU A 535 3.47 -37.87 7.11
N LEU A 536 4.19 -37.88 8.22
CA LEU A 536 5.01 -39.02 8.65
C LEU A 536 4.33 -39.91 9.70
N VAL A 537 3.20 -39.48 10.26
CA VAL A 537 2.56 -40.12 11.43
C VAL A 537 1.19 -40.68 11.07
N ASN A 538 0.46 -39.99 10.22
CA ASN A 538 -0.85 -40.38 9.73
C ASN A 538 -1.03 -39.91 8.27
N PRO A 539 -0.42 -40.62 7.30
CA PRO A 539 -0.50 -40.25 5.89
C PRO A 539 -1.94 -40.27 5.31
N GLU A 540 -2.83 -41.10 5.85
CA GLU A 540 -4.25 -41.11 5.41
C GLU A 540 -4.97 -39.81 5.81
N ARG A 541 -4.76 -39.32 7.04
CA ARG A 541 -5.24 -37.98 7.45
C ARG A 541 -4.65 -36.89 6.56
N THR A 542 -3.37 -36.99 6.20
CA THR A 542 -2.71 -36.05 5.27
C THR A 542 -3.43 -36.00 3.92
N LEU A 543 -3.82 -37.13 3.34
CA LEU A 543 -4.54 -37.14 2.05
C LEU A 543 -5.88 -36.41 2.14
N ALA A 544 -6.67 -36.68 3.19
CA ALA A 544 -7.98 -36.05 3.39
C ALA A 544 -7.87 -34.53 3.58
N ASP A 545 -6.87 -34.07 4.35
CA ASP A 545 -6.61 -32.65 4.55
C ASP A 545 -6.16 -31.96 3.25
N LEU A 546 -5.31 -32.62 2.45
CA LEU A 546 -4.89 -32.09 1.16
C LEU A 546 -6.02 -32.01 0.14
N ASP A 547 -6.94 -32.98 0.13
CA ASP A 547 -8.13 -32.92 -0.73
C ASP A 547 -9.03 -31.74 -0.38
N THR A 548 -9.20 -31.50 0.92
CA THR A 548 -9.93 -30.34 1.41
C THR A 548 -9.21 -29.03 1.04
N ALA A 549 -7.89 -28.97 1.22
CA ALA A 549 -7.10 -27.80 0.86
C ALA A 549 -7.14 -27.50 -0.66
N ILE A 550 -7.08 -28.53 -1.51
CA ILE A 550 -7.21 -28.40 -2.98
C ILE A 550 -8.58 -27.86 -3.36
N ALA A 551 -9.64 -28.36 -2.73
CA ALA A 551 -11.01 -27.89 -2.99
C ALA A 551 -11.22 -26.43 -2.57
N LEU A 552 -10.65 -26.05 -1.41
CA LEU A 552 -10.78 -24.69 -0.87
C LEU A 552 -9.90 -23.66 -1.60
N ALA A 553 -8.70 -24.05 -2.04
CA ALA A 553 -7.77 -23.17 -2.75
C ALA A 553 -7.22 -23.82 -4.04
N PRO A 554 -8.04 -23.89 -5.12
CA PRO A 554 -7.63 -24.50 -6.39
C PRO A 554 -6.38 -23.86 -7.03
N HIS A 555 -6.14 -22.58 -6.75
CA HIS A 555 -4.97 -21.85 -7.26
C HIS A 555 -3.64 -22.28 -6.58
N LYS A 556 -3.69 -22.83 -5.36
CA LYS A 556 -2.55 -23.47 -4.66
C LYS A 556 -2.46 -24.97 -4.92
N ALA A 557 -3.38 -25.54 -5.70
CA ALA A 557 -3.50 -26.98 -5.88
C ALA A 557 -2.22 -27.66 -6.36
N LEU A 558 -1.37 -26.97 -7.15
CA LEU A 558 -0.09 -27.51 -7.59
C LEU A 558 0.81 -27.91 -6.40
N GLN A 559 0.92 -27.05 -5.38
CA GLN A 559 1.71 -27.31 -4.18
C GLN A 559 1.10 -28.44 -3.34
N PHE A 560 -0.22 -28.44 -3.19
CA PHE A 560 -0.92 -29.45 -2.42
C PHE A 560 -0.86 -30.83 -3.09
N LYS A 561 -0.97 -30.89 -4.42
CA LYS A 561 -0.80 -32.11 -5.22
C LYS A 561 0.59 -32.69 -5.10
N GLN A 562 1.64 -31.86 -5.05
CA GLN A 562 3.00 -32.32 -4.83
C GLN A 562 3.14 -33.02 -3.46
N MET A 563 2.63 -32.40 -2.39
CA MET A 563 2.60 -33.00 -1.05
C MET A 563 1.77 -34.30 -1.03
N LYS A 564 0.69 -34.35 -1.81
CA LYS A 564 -0.15 -35.54 -1.96
C LYS A 564 0.61 -36.70 -2.60
N GLY A 565 1.49 -36.42 -3.57
CA GLY A 565 2.41 -37.40 -4.14
C GLY A 565 3.35 -38.01 -3.09
N THR A 566 3.94 -37.17 -2.22
CA THR A 566 4.77 -37.62 -1.09
C THR A 566 3.97 -38.48 -0.10
N ALA A 567 2.75 -38.09 0.22
CA ALA A 567 1.88 -38.87 1.10
C ALA A 567 1.57 -40.27 0.51
N TYR A 568 1.29 -40.36 -0.79
CA TYR A 568 1.12 -41.66 -1.47
C TYR A 568 2.40 -42.51 -1.45
N ASN A 569 3.58 -41.89 -1.64
CA ASN A 569 4.85 -42.60 -1.50
C ASN A 569 5.02 -43.22 -0.10
N ASN A 570 4.69 -42.47 0.95
CA ASN A 570 4.75 -42.96 2.34
C ASN A 570 3.78 -44.12 2.60
N LEU A 571 2.63 -44.12 1.91
CA LEU A 571 1.64 -45.20 1.95
C LEU A 571 1.98 -46.39 1.03
N LYS A 572 3.12 -46.35 0.33
CA LYS A 572 3.49 -47.32 -0.70
C LYS A 572 2.48 -47.43 -1.86
N ARG A 573 1.65 -46.40 -2.05
CA ARG A 573 0.68 -46.27 -3.15
C ARG A 573 1.36 -45.65 -4.37
N TYR A 574 2.42 -46.31 -4.85
CA TYR A 574 3.37 -45.72 -5.81
C TYR A 574 2.76 -45.37 -7.17
N ALA A 575 1.79 -46.16 -7.65
CA ALA A 575 1.10 -45.86 -8.91
C ALA A 575 0.30 -44.54 -8.84
N GLU A 576 -0.34 -44.27 -7.70
CA GLU A 576 -1.09 -43.03 -7.47
C GLU A 576 -0.16 -41.83 -7.26
N ALA A 577 0.97 -42.04 -6.56
CA ALA A 577 2.03 -41.06 -6.42
C ALA A 577 2.59 -40.64 -7.80
N GLU A 578 2.91 -41.62 -8.65
CA GLU A 578 3.42 -41.34 -10.00
C GLU A 578 2.41 -40.56 -10.84
N LYS A 579 1.13 -40.94 -10.80
CA LYS A 579 0.07 -40.25 -11.56
C LYS A 579 -0.02 -38.78 -11.19
N ILE A 580 -0.09 -38.46 -9.89
CA ILE A 580 -0.26 -37.07 -9.45
C ILE A 580 1.01 -36.24 -9.69
N LEU A 581 2.19 -36.84 -9.51
CA LEU A 581 3.47 -36.16 -9.74
C LEU A 581 3.72 -35.91 -11.24
N ASN A 582 3.21 -36.75 -12.13
CA ASN A 582 3.20 -36.47 -13.57
C ASN A 582 2.40 -35.21 -13.90
N GLU A 583 1.23 -35.00 -13.30
CA GLU A 583 0.44 -33.78 -13.48
C GLU A 583 1.18 -32.53 -12.97
N VAL A 584 1.83 -32.64 -11.80
CA VAL A 584 2.62 -31.56 -11.20
C VAL A 584 3.77 -31.17 -12.13
N ILE A 585 4.57 -32.15 -12.56
CA ILE A 585 5.74 -31.93 -13.43
C ILE A 585 5.30 -31.35 -14.78
N ALA A 586 4.26 -31.89 -15.42
CA ALA A 586 3.75 -31.39 -16.70
C ALA A 586 3.26 -29.94 -16.60
N THR A 587 2.74 -29.53 -15.44
CA THR A 587 2.34 -28.15 -15.19
C THR A 587 3.57 -27.24 -15.02
N GLN A 588 4.56 -27.68 -14.25
CA GLN A 588 5.80 -26.93 -14.04
C GLN A 588 6.69 -26.85 -15.28
N GLU A 589 6.65 -27.83 -16.18
CA GLU A 589 7.39 -27.84 -17.46
C GLU A 589 6.96 -26.73 -18.41
N LYS A 590 5.69 -26.33 -18.35
CA LYS A 590 5.17 -25.22 -19.16
C LYS A 590 5.68 -23.86 -18.70
N GLN A 591 6.36 -23.77 -17.55
CA GLN A 591 6.94 -22.54 -17.04
C GLN A 591 8.31 -22.28 -17.69
N SER A 592 8.42 -21.17 -18.43
CA SER A 592 9.61 -20.81 -19.21
C SER A 592 10.75 -20.18 -18.39
N ARG A 593 10.46 -19.68 -17.17
CA ARG A 593 11.45 -19.22 -16.19
C ARG A 593 10.95 -19.57 -14.77
N ARG A 594 11.89 -19.96 -13.90
CA ARG A 594 11.62 -20.34 -12.50
C ARG A 594 12.53 -19.54 -11.57
N THR A 595 11.97 -19.06 -10.46
CA THR A 595 12.71 -18.56 -9.30
C THR A 595 13.52 -19.70 -8.66
N PRO A 596 14.51 -19.40 -7.78
CA PRO A 596 15.23 -20.43 -7.04
C PRO A 596 14.31 -21.38 -6.25
N GLU A 597 13.25 -20.84 -5.62
CA GLU A 597 12.26 -21.64 -4.88
C GLU A 597 11.39 -22.51 -5.81
N GLU A 598 10.99 -21.99 -6.97
CA GLU A 598 10.27 -22.78 -7.97
C GLU A 598 11.16 -23.88 -8.58
N ASN A 599 12.45 -23.61 -8.76
CA ASN A 599 13.43 -24.62 -9.16
C ASN A 599 13.59 -25.70 -8.09
N GLN A 600 13.61 -25.33 -6.81
CA GLN A 600 13.58 -26.30 -5.70
C GLN A 600 12.34 -27.17 -5.79
N ARG A 601 11.14 -26.57 -5.88
CA ARG A 601 9.88 -27.33 -5.97
C ARG A 601 9.84 -28.24 -7.20
N TYR A 602 10.34 -27.78 -8.33
CA TYR A 602 10.43 -28.57 -9.56
C TYR A 602 11.41 -29.72 -9.44
N SER A 603 12.59 -29.48 -8.85
CA SER A 603 13.57 -30.53 -8.50
C SER A 603 12.95 -31.57 -7.55
N ASP A 604 12.21 -31.13 -6.53
CA ASP A 604 11.55 -31.99 -5.56
C ASP A 604 10.40 -32.81 -6.17
N ALA A 605 9.67 -32.28 -7.17
CA ALA A 605 8.64 -33.06 -7.85
C ALA A 605 9.23 -34.26 -8.61
N TYR A 606 10.37 -34.06 -9.28
CA TYR A 606 11.14 -35.14 -9.90
C TYR A 606 11.70 -36.12 -8.86
N LEU A 607 12.19 -35.61 -7.73
CA LEU A 607 12.68 -36.43 -6.62
C LEU A 607 11.61 -37.39 -6.10
N GLU A 608 10.42 -36.87 -5.83
CA GLU A 608 9.31 -37.67 -5.34
C GLU A 608 8.84 -38.68 -6.38
N ARG A 609 8.83 -38.32 -7.67
CA ARG A 609 8.45 -39.26 -8.75
C ARG A 609 9.50 -40.36 -8.93
N ALA A 610 10.77 -40.03 -8.72
CA ALA A 610 11.84 -41.01 -8.72
C ALA A 610 11.58 -42.11 -7.68
N VAL A 611 11.20 -41.73 -6.46
CA VAL A 611 10.81 -42.67 -5.40
C VAL A 611 9.62 -43.54 -5.84
N SER A 612 8.58 -42.93 -6.41
CA SER A 612 7.39 -43.66 -6.87
C SER A 612 7.76 -44.69 -7.95
N ARG A 613 8.43 -44.26 -9.03
CA ARG A 613 8.76 -45.13 -10.17
C ARG A 613 9.70 -46.26 -9.80
N PHE A 614 10.73 -45.96 -9.01
CA PHE A 614 11.71 -46.95 -8.62
C PHE A 614 11.08 -48.09 -7.82
N ASN A 615 10.18 -47.76 -6.89
CA ASN A 615 9.49 -48.76 -6.07
C ASN A 615 8.27 -49.40 -6.79
N ASN A 616 7.76 -48.77 -7.85
CA ASN A 616 6.69 -49.30 -8.70
C ASN A 616 7.21 -50.20 -9.85
N GLY A 617 8.48 -50.63 -9.80
CA GLY A 617 9.08 -51.53 -10.79
C GLY A 617 9.73 -50.84 -12.01
N ASN A 618 9.55 -49.52 -12.18
CA ASN A 618 10.24 -48.74 -13.22
C ASN A 618 11.55 -48.15 -12.69
N GLN A 619 12.52 -49.01 -12.37
CA GLN A 619 13.80 -48.60 -11.78
C GLN A 619 14.61 -47.67 -12.70
N ALA A 620 14.60 -47.93 -14.01
CA ALA A 620 15.29 -47.08 -14.99
C ALA A 620 14.69 -45.66 -15.06
N GLY A 621 13.36 -45.55 -15.08
CA GLY A 621 12.66 -44.27 -15.05
C GLY A 621 12.86 -43.54 -13.71
N GLY A 622 12.88 -44.27 -12.59
CA GLY A 622 13.19 -43.71 -11.28
C GLY A 622 14.59 -43.12 -11.20
N LEU A 623 15.60 -43.85 -11.71
CA LEU A 623 16.97 -43.37 -11.78
C LEU A 623 17.09 -42.10 -12.64
N ALA A 624 16.46 -42.10 -13.82
CA ALA A 624 16.45 -40.94 -14.72
C ALA A 624 15.81 -39.69 -14.07
N ASP A 625 14.74 -39.87 -13.30
CA ASP A 625 14.11 -38.78 -12.57
C ASP A 625 14.99 -38.25 -11.43
N ALA A 626 15.71 -39.13 -10.72
CA ALA A 626 16.67 -38.71 -9.71
C ALA A 626 17.85 -37.93 -10.32
N GLU A 627 18.37 -38.34 -11.47
CA GLU A 627 19.38 -37.60 -12.23
C GLU A 627 18.84 -36.25 -12.70
N LYS A 628 17.60 -36.21 -13.18
CA LYS A 628 16.95 -34.97 -13.59
C LYS A 628 16.78 -34.01 -12.42
N SER A 629 16.35 -34.49 -11.26
CA SER A 629 16.22 -33.71 -10.03
C SER A 629 17.53 -33.03 -9.63
N VAL A 630 18.65 -33.77 -9.64
CA VAL A 630 20.00 -33.25 -9.37
C VAL A 630 20.45 -32.27 -10.46
N SER A 631 20.13 -32.52 -11.74
CA SER A 631 20.48 -31.59 -12.83
C SER A 631 19.77 -30.24 -12.74
N ILE A 632 18.52 -30.24 -12.26
CA ILE A 632 17.74 -29.02 -12.04
C ILE A 632 18.33 -28.24 -10.86
N MET A 633 18.69 -28.95 -9.79
CA MET A 633 19.21 -28.33 -8.59
C MET A 633 20.37 -29.14 -7.99
N PRO A 634 21.62 -28.87 -8.43
CA PRO A 634 22.79 -29.63 -7.97
C PRO A 634 23.04 -29.54 -6.46
N GLN A 635 22.53 -28.48 -5.82
CA GLN A 635 22.64 -28.23 -4.38
C GLN A 635 21.63 -29.06 -3.55
N ASN A 636 20.67 -29.75 -4.19
CA ASN A 636 19.65 -30.53 -3.49
C ASN A 636 20.25 -31.84 -2.93
N GLN A 637 20.68 -31.79 -1.67
CA GLN A 637 21.31 -32.93 -1.00
C GLN A 637 20.41 -34.17 -0.91
N ARG A 638 19.09 -33.98 -0.80
CA ARG A 638 18.13 -35.10 -0.77
C ARG A 638 18.12 -35.84 -2.11
N ALA A 639 18.15 -35.10 -3.22
CA ALA A 639 18.21 -35.67 -4.55
C ALA A 639 19.53 -36.40 -4.82
N ALA A 640 20.66 -35.79 -4.46
CA ALA A 640 21.97 -36.43 -4.57
C ALA A 640 22.03 -37.74 -3.75
N GLY A 641 21.54 -37.71 -2.50
CA GLY A 641 21.52 -38.89 -1.63
C GLY A 641 20.54 -39.99 -2.09
N LEU A 642 19.41 -39.63 -2.72
CA LEU A 642 18.53 -40.63 -3.33
C LEU A 642 19.18 -41.28 -4.55
N LEU A 643 19.77 -40.47 -5.43
CA LEU A 643 20.45 -40.94 -6.64
C LEU A 643 21.57 -41.94 -6.30
N ALA A 644 22.40 -41.62 -5.30
CA ALA A 644 23.46 -42.51 -4.85
C ALA A 644 22.92 -43.87 -4.36
N ARG A 645 21.83 -43.86 -3.57
CA ARG A 645 21.18 -45.09 -3.08
C ARG A 645 20.59 -45.92 -4.22
N MET A 646 19.97 -45.28 -5.22
CA MET A 646 19.43 -45.97 -6.39
C MET A 646 20.52 -46.60 -7.26
N LYS A 647 21.64 -45.89 -7.50
CA LYS A 647 22.79 -46.44 -8.23
C LYS A 647 23.38 -47.67 -7.54
N ALA A 648 23.61 -47.56 -6.23
CA ALA A 648 24.10 -48.67 -5.42
C ALA A 648 23.14 -49.89 -5.46
N ALA A 649 21.83 -49.66 -5.35
CA ALA A 649 20.82 -50.73 -5.44
C ALA A 649 20.77 -51.40 -6.82
N MET A 650 21.20 -50.70 -7.87
CA MET A 650 21.29 -51.21 -9.25
C MET A 650 22.68 -51.75 -9.62
N GLY A 651 23.64 -51.77 -8.68
CA GLY A 651 25.01 -52.23 -8.93
C GLY A 651 25.82 -51.29 -9.84
N ARG A 652 25.52 -49.98 -9.82
CA ARG A 652 26.18 -48.92 -10.61
C ARG A 652 26.95 -47.94 -9.76
#